data_AF-M0MFX4-F1
#
_entry.id   AF-M0MFX4-F1
#
_cell.length_a   1.000
_cell.length_b   1.000
_cell.length_c   1.000
_cell.angle_alpha   90.00
_cell.angle_beta   90.00
_cell.angle_gamma   90.00
#
_symmetry.space_group_name_H-M   'P 1'
#
loop_
_entity.id
_entity.type
_entity.pdbx_description
1 polymer ?
#
loop_
_entity_poly.entity_id
_entity_poly.type
_entity_poly.pdbx_seq_one_letter_code
_entity_poly.pdbx_strand_id
1 'polypeptide(L)'
;MFDSTASLLDATGAPLTDDSLVAVRAEPTAYNSDEDGNGDAVSYPDETPIPLVASDDGAVGIGAPIGQDDSDFNYGNEEFLLNILDAEAGGPAVVFDEGHGQFYDTDSFSAFIGYAENNGYEITATTDITGSLAETDAAIITSPADAFSTAERDALAGFVESGGALLLFDQSDFSNHDATSNLNAIAEAIGVKFRFNDDQVYDPENNLYADFVPVTSAFNTAFDYFADRDGLGLELDPQKTYTVEVVKVTDGDTVDVRFEGGQEVAIRVLGIDTPETGSATDTERAEEWEGIGSYDYLEKAGNAATEFASTELSPGDSVDLSFDTNEPVRDEFGRLLGYLTYDADGSGTRETLYNRHVIEAGHARVYDSGLARHDDFLATELDAREDGRNVWDESDPGDSEPIRNDPVEELFVPRAAIVESTRGDLDERVPVRAEDTAATPNASLIAVDDDAGVALVGSPLVDEAYETAEGYPVDTSGYGNYVFLTQLLSRTAAIGAEGPPSHAGPPDHAGPPDHAGPPDHAGPPDNHSRGGPPPHAGPPDHAGPPERDEPEEYGDAPILIDGGHGQFEASYALSAEDAAYYQRYLEGVGIAFEGINEPGSDVGTELLDEARALLITAPSEAYTDAELAAVRTFRENGGAVVLLGGAVPETARANLNAIADALGSDLRLGEAVTDETNNVNDDPSILVTSNFTERFMLFDTYTGETEYENE
;
A
#
# COMPACT_ATOMS: atom_id res chain seq x y z
N MET A 1 0.56 -3.16 -22.74
CA MET A 1 0.95 -1.74 -22.55
C MET A 1 1.25 -1.11 -23.92
N PHE A 2 1.05 0.21 -24.09
CA PHE A 2 1.25 0.93 -25.35
C PHE A 2 2.03 2.25 -25.11
N ASP A 3 3.33 2.14 -24.81
CA ASP A 3 4.21 3.32 -24.60
C ASP A 3 4.29 4.18 -25.86
N SER A 4 3.98 5.47 -25.70
CA SER A 4 4.13 6.50 -26.73
C SER A 4 3.38 6.11 -28.01
N THR A 5 2.10 5.73 -27.86
CA THR A 5 1.26 5.25 -28.96
C THR A 5 0.54 6.37 -29.70
N ALA A 6 0.49 6.25 -31.02
CA ALA A 6 -0.47 6.93 -31.89
C ALA A 6 -1.78 6.13 -31.99
N SER A 7 -2.84 6.80 -32.42
CA SER A 7 -4.11 6.17 -32.82
C SER A 7 -4.14 5.83 -34.30
N LEU A 8 -5.14 5.04 -34.72
CA LEU A 8 -5.34 4.68 -36.13
C LEU A 8 -6.58 5.37 -36.70
N LEU A 9 -6.58 5.66 -38.01
CA LEU A 9 -7.69 6.25 -38.76
C LEU A 9 -8.18 5.29 -39.85
N ASP A 10 -9.34 5.59 -40.44
CA ASP A 10 -9.82 4.89 -41.61
C ASP A 10 -9.04 5.28 -42.87
N ALA A 11 -9.18 4.51 -43.95
CA ALA A 11 -8.51 4.80 -45.22
C ALA A 11 -8.85 6.15 -45.87
N THR A 12 -9.80 6.92 -45.32
CA THR A 12 -10.11 8.30 -45.75
C THR A 12 -9.45 9.36 -44.88
N GLY A 13 -8.88 8.99 -43.74
CA GLY A 13 -8.34 9.91 -42.72
C GLY A 13 -9.39 10.43 -41.75
N ALA A 14 -10.49 9.70 -41.57
CA ALA A 14 -11.47 9.97 -40.51
C ALA A 14 -11.32 8.95 -39.36
N PRO A 15 -11.91 9.22 -38.18
CA PRO A 15 -11.91 8.27 -37.07
C PRO A 15 -12.37 6.86 -37.49
N LEU A 16 -11.53 5.87 -37.23
CA LEU A 16 -11.77 4.47 -37.53
C LEU A 16 -12.75 3.87 -36.51
N THR A 17 -13.95 3.55 -36.99
CA THR A 17 -15.06 3.00 -36.18
C THR A 17 -15.55 1.65 -36.67
N ASP A 18 -14.89 1.07 -37.68
CA ASP A 18 -15.21 -0.26 -38.19
C ASP A 18 -14.57 -1.32 -37.30
N ASP A 19 -15.36 -1.85 -36.36
CA ASP A 19 -14.93 -2.88 -35.42
C ASP A 19 -14.38 -4.15 -36.09
N SER A 20 -14.71 -4.41 -37.37
CA SER A 20 -14.17 -5.57 -38.08
C SER A 20 -12.68 -5.44 -38.42
N LEU A 21 -12.11 -4.25 -38.28
CA LEU A 21 -10.69 -3.96 -38.50
C LEU A 21 -9.92 -3.77 -37.19
N VAL A 22 -10.58 -3.46 -36.08
CA VAL A 22 -9.90 -3.02 -34.84
C VAL A 22 -9.76 -4.16 -33.84
N ALA A 23 -8.51 -4.55 -33.58
CA ALA A 23 -8.15 -5.60 -32.63
C ALA A 23 -8.03 -5.07 -31.20
N VAL A 24 -7.45 -3.88 -31.01
CA VAL A 24 -7.23 -3.27 -29.68
C VAL A 24 -7.66 -1.80 -29.71
N ARG A 25 -8.32 -1.37 -28.64
CA ARG A 25 -8.69 0.03 -28.37
C ARG A 25 -8.03 0.50 -27.08
N ALA A 26 -7.88 1.82 -26.91
CA ALA A 26 -7.62 2.41 -25.61
C ALA A 26 -8.86 2.30 -24.70
N GLU A 27 -8.67 2.45 -23.39
CA GLU A 27 -9.77 2.50 -22.43
C GLU A 27 -10.62 3.78 -22.64
N PRO A 28 -11.89 3.83 -22.18
CA PRO A 28 -12.79 4.97 -22.43
C PRO A 28 -12.33 6.32 -21.86
N THR A 29 -11.37 6.30 -20.93
CA THR A 29 -10.76 7.47 -20.28
C THR A 29 -9.67 8.11 -21.14
N ALA A 30 -9.21 7.39 -22.16
CA ALA A 30 -8.18 7.87 -23.05
C ALA A 30 -8.66 8.98 -24.00
N TYR A 31 -7.75 9.87 -24.37
CA TYR A 31 -7.94 10.90 -25.39
C TYR A 31 -6.69 11.01 -26.27
N ASN A 32 -6.81 11.60 -27.46
CA ASN A 32 -5.66 11.88 -28.32
C ASN A 32 -5.38 13.38 -28.46
N SER A 33 -4.11 13.73 -28.67
CA SER A 33 -3.65 15.11 -28.85
C SER A 33 -2.63 15.21 -29.99
N ASP A 34 -2.57 16.40 -30.59
CA ASP A 34 -1.49 16.87 -31.48
C ASP A 34 -0.37 17.40 -30.59
N GLU A 35 0.63 16.58 -30.27
CA GLU A 35 1.68 16.88 -29.31
C GLU A 35 2.75 17.79 -29.91
N ASP A 36 3.07 17.64 -31.20
CA ASP A 36 4.05 18.51 -31.87
C ASP A 36 3.48 19.87 -32.31
N GLY A 37 2.15 19.97 -32.33
CA GLY A 37 1.38 21.19 -32.57
C GLY A 37 1.43 21.66 -34.03
N ASN A 38 1.74 20.77 -34.98
CA ASN A 38 1.87 21.11 -36.38
C ASN A 38 0.50 21.11 -37.11
N GLY A 39 -0.52 20.45 -36.54
CA GLY A 39 -1.91 20.48 -37.01
C GLY A 39 -2.29 19.41 -38.03
N ASP A 40 -1.56 18.30 -38.13
CA ASP A 40 -1.88 17.14 -38.97
C ASP A 40 -2.51 15.95 -38.23
N ALA A 41 -2.59 16.00 -36.89
CA ALA A 41 -3.39 15.10 -36.07
C ALA A 41 -4.90 15.18 -36.36
N VAL A 42 -5.58 14.04 -36.37
CA VAL A 42 -7.05 13.96 -36.38
C VAL A 42 -7.56 13.64 -34.97
N SER A 43 -8.26 14.56 -34.34
CA SER A 43 -8.85 14.32 -33.01
C SER A 43 -10.02 13.32 -33.08
N TYR A 44 -10.02 12.36 -32.16
CA TYR A 44 -11.16 11.51 -31.87
C TYR A 44 -12.18 12.30 -31.03
N PRO A 45 -13.48 12.28 -31.40
CA PRO A 45 -14.51 12.90 -30.57
C PRO A 45 -14.67 12.17 -29.23
N ASP A 46 -15.07 12.92 -28.19
CA ASP A 46 -15.44 12.36 -26.88
C ASP A 46 -16.35 11.13 -27.02
N GLU A 47 -16.14 10.13 -26.15
CA GLU A 47 -16.84 8.83 -26.13
C GLU A 47 -16.65 7.95 -27.39
N THR A 48 -15.82 8.37 -28.37
CA THR A 48 -15.48 7.53 -29.53
C THR A 48 -14.26 6.69 -29.18
N PRO A 49 -14.35 5.34 -29.21
CA PRO A 49 -13.22 4.50 -28.86
C PRO A 49 -12.04 4.72 -29.80
N ILE A 50 -10.84 4.85 -29.23
CA ILE A 50 -9.59 5.14 -29.95
C ILE A 50 -8.91 3.81 -30.31
N PRO A 51 -8.76 3.45 -31.61
CA PRO A 51 -8.09 2.23 -32.04
C PRO A 51 -6.57 2.35 -31.90
N LEU A 52 -5.95 1.35 -31.26
CA LEU A 52 -4.49 1.24 -31.11
C LEU A 52 -3.89 0.19 -32.03
N VAL A 53 -4.67 -0.85 -32.39
CA VAL A 53 -4.26 -1.91 -33.32
C VAL A 53 -5.39 -2.21 -34.30
N ALA A 54 -5.06 -2.20 -35.60
CA ALA A 54 -5.96 -2.59 -36.66
C ALA A 54 -5.33 -3.64 -37.59
N SER A 55 -6.16 -4.51 -38.16
CA SER A 55 -5.74 -5.55 -39.10
C SER A 55 -6.67 -5.57 -40.32
N ASP A 56 -6.08 -5.65 -41.51
CA ASP A 56 -6.80 -5.80 -42.77
C ASP A 56 -5.98 -6.63 -43.77
N ASP A 57 -6.55 -7.76 -44.21
CA ASP A 57 -6.02 -8.60 -45.29
C ASP A 57 -4.50 -8.96 -45.14
N GLY A 58 -4.05 -9.32 -43.93
CA GLY A 58 -2.65 -9.73 -43.67
C GLY A 58 -1.70 -8.59 -43.28
N ALA A 59 -2.18 -7.35 -43.24
CA ALA A 59 -1.42 -6.21 -42.74
C ALA A 59 -1.99 -5.72 -41.41
N VAL A 60 -1.13 -5.61 -40.40
CA VAL A 60 -1.45 -5.18 -39.03
C VAL A 60 -0.74 -3.87 -38.74
N GLY A 61 -1.51 -2.83 -38.43
CA GLY A 61 -1.00 -1.54 -37.98
C GLY A 61 -1.10 -1.43 -36.46
N ILE A 62 0.00 -1.04 -35.83
CA ILE A 62 0.15 -0.92 -34.37
C ILE A 62 0.65 0.49 -34.08
N GLY A 63 -0.06 1.24 -33.24
CA GLY A 63 0.26 2.64 -32.95
C GLY A 63 1.53 2.88 -32.13
N ALA A 64 2.13 1.83 -31.57
CA ALA A 64 3.33 1.89 -30.74
C ALA A 64 4.29 0.74 -31.03
N PRO A 65 5.60 0.89 -30.78
CA PRO A 65 6.64 -0.12 -30.95
C PRO A 65 6.63 -1.19 -29.84
N ILE A 66 5.49 -1.82 -29.57
CA ILE A 66 5.22 -2.64 -28.37
C ILE A 66 6.12 -3.87 -28.12
N GLY A 67 7.06 -4.19 -29.02
CA GLY A 67 8.00 -5.29 -28.87
C GLY A 67 9.43 -4.86 -28.56
N GLN A 68 9.66 -3.56 -28.36
CA GLN A 68 10.99 -3.05 -28.02
C GLN A 68 11.44 -3.49 -26.62
N ASP A 69 12.74 -3.44 -26.36
CA ASP A 69 13.37 -3.91 -25.11
C ASP A 69 12.95 -3.09 -23.87
N ASP A 70 12.48 -1.85 -24.06
CA ASP A 70 11.91 -1.03 -22.99
C ASP A 70 10.43 -1.37 -22.68
N SER A 71 9.82 -2.29 -23.44
CA SER A 71 8.44 -2.72 -23.20
C SER A 71 8.37 -3.64 -21.99
N ASP A 72 7.48 -3.33 -21.03
CA ASP A 72 7.18 -4.25 -19.92
C ASP A 72 6.37 -5.46 -20.41
N PHE A 73 7.08 -6.56 -20.68
CA PHE A 73 6.50 -7.84 -21.11
C PHE A 73 5.63 -8.52 -20.06
N ASN A 74 5.53 -8.03 -18.81
CA ASN A 74 4.50 -8.50 -17.89
C ASN A 74 3.08 -8.19 -18.38
N TYR A 75 2.93 -7.30 -19.37
CA TYR A 75 1.66 -6.99 -20.02
C TYR A 75 1.37 -7.87 -21.27
N GLY A 76 2.20 -8.88 -21.55
CA GLY A 76 1.98 -9.89 -22.59
C GLY A 76 2.12 -9.38 -24.04
N ASN A 77 2.81 -8.25 -24.23
CA ASN A 77 2.99 -7.61 -25.53
C ASN A 77 3.73 -8.52 -26.54
N GLU A 78 4.73 -9.25 -26.09
CA GLU A 78 5.49 -10.26 -26.84
C GLU A 78 4.62 -11.45 -27.27
N GLU A 79 3.72 -11.90 -26.40
CA GLU A 79 2.79 -12.99 -26.71
C GLU A 79 1.80 -12.56 -27.78
N PHE A 80 1.28 -11.34 -27.63
CA PHE A 80 0.39 -10.72 -28.59
C PHE A 80 1.04 -10.62 -29.99
N LEU A 81 2.30 -10.19 -30.06
CA LEU A 81 3.05 -10.15 -31.32
C LEU A 81 3.26 -11.55 -31.94
N LEU A 82 3.58 -12.57 -31.15
CA LEU A 82 3.66 -13.94 -31.67
C LEU A 82 2.31 -14.47 -32.16
N ASN A 83 1.23 -14.16 -31.45
CA ASN A 83 -0.10 -14.57 -31.89
C ASN A 83 -0.51 -13.87 -33.20
N ILE A 84 -0.12 -12.62 -33.42
CA ILE A 84 -0.28 -11.96 -34.72
C ILE A 84 0.50 -12.72 -35.80
N LEU A 85 1.77 -13.05 -35.54
CA LEU A 85 2.57 -13.82 -36.50
C LEU A 85 1.97 -15.21 -36.77
N ASP A 86 1.46 -15.91 -35.76
CA ASP A 86 0.80 -17.21 -35.90
C ASP A 86 -0.49 -17.12 -36.72
N ALA A 87 -1.24 -16.02 -36.57
CA ALA A 87 -2.51 -15.81 -37.25
C ALA A 87 -2.33 -15.34 -38.72
N GLU A 88 -1.36 -14.44 -38.95
CA GLU A 88 -1.20 -13.75 -40.24
C GLU A 88 -0.10 -14.35 -41.12
N ALA A 89 1.00 -14.84 -40.56
CA ALA A 89 2.14 -15.31 -41.34
C ALA A 89 1.93 -16.73 -41.88
N GLY A 90 2.35 -16.97 -43.12
CA GLY A 90 2.28 -18.30 -43.75
C GLY A 90 3.30 -19.33 -43.22
N GLY A 91 4.22 -18.90 -42.36
CA GLY A 91 5.37 -19.66 -41.89
C GLY A 91 6.30 -18.83 -40.99
N PRO A 92 7.47 -19.39 -40.60
CA PRO A 92 8.33 -18.81 -39.56
C PRO A 92 9.31 -17.74 -40.06
N ALA A 93 9.51 -17.57 -41.37
CA ALA A 93 10.53 -16.67 -41.88
C ALA A 93 10.04 -15.21 -41.79
N VAL A 94 10.75 -14.37 -41.02
CA VAL A 94 10.40 -12.96 -40.83
C VAL A 94 11.59 -12.08 -41.21
N VAL A 95 11.33 -11.00 -41.93
CA VAL A 95 12.35 -9.97 -42.19
C VAL A 95 12.03 -8.69 -41.45
N PHE A 96 13.04 -8.08 -40.87
CA PHE A 96 12.95 -6.79 -40.19
C PHE A 96 13.63 -5.74 -41.07
N ASP A 97 12.90 -4.70 -41.47
CA ASP A 97 13.49 -3.63 -42.28
C ASP A 97 14.43 -2.76 -41.44
N GLU A 98 15.66 -2.58 -41.93
CA GLU A 98 16.65 -1.62 -41.42
C GLU A 98 17.19 -0.73 -42.56
N GLY A 99 16.50 -0.75 -43.71
CA GLY A 99 16.90 -0.05 -44.93
C GLY A 99 16.51 1.42 -44.98
N HIS A 100 15.57 1.87 -44.13
CA HIS A 100 14.90 3.17 -44.26
C HIS A 100 15.03 4.05 -43.01
N GLY A 101 16.12 3.86 -42.25
CA GLY A 101 16.44 4.70 -41.11
C GLY A 101 15.45 4.54 -39.96
N GLN A 102 15.09 3.30 -39.64
CA GLN A 102 14.14 3.00 -38.57
C GLN A 102 14.61 3.60 -37.26
N PHE A 103 13.68 4.16 -36.50
CA PHE A 103 13.98 4.60 -35.15
C PHE A 103 14.23 3.41 -34.22
N TYR A 104 13.43 2.33 -34.38
CA TYR A 104 13.61 1.05 -33.69
C TYR A 104 14.11 -0.01 -34.65
N ASP A 105 15.31 -0.51 -34.40
CA ASP A 105 15.96 -1.57 -35.18
C ASP A 105 15.95 -2.91 -34.43
N THR A 106 16.65 -3.92 -34.96
CA THR A 106 16.72 -5.23 -34.29
C THR A 106 17.48 -5.21 -32.97
N ASP A 107 18.39 -4.25 -32.75
CA ASP A 107 19.02 -4.05 -31.45
C ASP A 107 17.99 -3.57 -30.42
N SER A 108 17.01 -2.76 -30.85
CA SER A 108 15.93 -2.26 -29.99
C SER A 108 14.85 -3.31 -29.68
N PHE A 109 14.75 -4.39 -30.46
CA PHE A 109 13.77 -5.48 -30.31
C PHE A 109 14.44 -6.81 -29.90
N SER A 110 15.65 -6.75 -29.34
CA SER A 110 16.51 -7.91 -29.19
C SER A 110 15.91 -9.00 -28.28
N ALA A 111 15.21 -8.61 -27.22
CA ALA A 111 14.52 -9.51 -26.30
C ALA A 111 13.35 -10.22 -26.99
N PHE A 112 12.48 -9.47 -27.67
CA PHE A 112 11.38 -10.04 -28.44
C PHE A 112 11.88 -10.97 -29.55
N ILE A 113 12.92 -10.59 -30.28
CA ILE A 113 13.50 -11.43 -31.34
C ILE A 113 14.00 -12.75 -30.75
N GLY A 114 14.73 -12.70 -29.64
CA GLY A 114 15.18 -13.91 -28.95
C GLY A 114 14.02 -14.80 -28.51
N TYR A 115 12.93 -14.22 -28.01
CA TYR A 115 11.71 -14.93 -27.66
C TYR A 115 11.02 -15.57 -28.88
N ALA A 116 10.88 -14.84 -29.98
CA ALA A 116 10.31 -15.33 -31.22
C ALA A 116 11.14 -16.49 -31.80
N GLU A 117 12.46 -16.37 -31.81
CA GLU A 117 13.38 -17.42 -32.26
C GLU A 117 13.29 -18.69 -31.39
N ASN A 118 13.20 -18.53 -30.06
CA ASN A 118 12.96 -19.64 -29.14
C ASN A 118 11.61 -20.34 -29.39
N ASN A 119 10.65 -19.60 -29.93
CA ASN A 119 9.33 -20.10 -30.36
C ASN A 119 9.29 -20.56 -31.82
N GLY A 120 10.43 -20.60 -32.51
CA GLY A 120 10.58 -21.22 -33.83
C GLY A 120 10.44 -20.28 -35.02
N TYR A 121 10.39 -18.97 -34.81
CA TYR A 121 10.53 -17.98 -35.88
C TYR A 121 11.99 -17.78 -36.29
N GLU A 122 12.20 -17.29 -37.51
CA GLU A 122 13.51 -16.96 -38.05
C GLU A 122 13.50 -15.49 -38.46
N ILE A 123 13.91 -14.59 -37.55
CA ILE A 123 13.87 -13.14 -37.79
C ILE A 123 15.24 -12.67 -38.30
N THR A 124 15.28 -12.01 -39.45
CA THR A 124 16.53 -11.49 -40.03
C THR A 124 16.39 -10.03 -40.45
N ALA A 125 17.30 -9.17 -39.99
CA ALA A 125 17.41 -7.79 -40.46
C ALA A 125 17.78 -7.71 -41.95
N THR A 126 17.18 -6.77 -42.68
CA THR A 126 17.49 -6.51 -44.09
C THR A 126 17.55 -5.02 -44.42
N THR A 127 18.47 -4.66 -45.32
CA THR A 127 18.53 -3.32 -45.93
C THR A 127 18.07 -3.32 -47.39
N ASP A 128 17.68 -4.48 -47.93
CA ASP A 128 17.09 -4.67 -49.26
C ASP A 128 15.80 -5.46 -49.09
N ILE A 129 14.73 -4.77 -48.65
CA ILE A 129 13.44 -5.41 -48.40
C ILE A 129 12.93 -6.15 -49.64
N THR A 130 13.08 -5.55 -50.83
CA THR A 130 12.60 -6.17 -52.09
C THR A 130 13.29 -7.48 -52.43
N GLY A 131 14.58 -7.61 -52.10
CA GLY A 131 15.34 -8.83 -52.30
C GLY A 131 14.96 -9.95 -51.35
N SER A 132 14.45 -9.61 -50.16
CA SER A 132 14.20 -10.56 -49.08
C SER A 132 12.77 -11.12 -49.05
N LEU A 133 11.77 -10.38 -49.55
CA LEU A 133 10.35 -10.80 -49.51
C LEU A 133 10.05 -12.15 -50.18
N ALA A 134 10.88 -12.62 -51.12
CA ALA A 134 10.61 -13.85 -51.88
C ALA A 134 10.73 -15.16 -51.08
N GLU A 135 11.49 -15.14 -49.98
CA GLU A 135 11.75 -16.31 -49.11
C GLU A 135 11.22 -16.10 -47.68
N THR A 136 10.31 -15.16 -47.52
CA THR A 136 9.83 -14.68 -46.22
C THR A 136 8.32 -14.86 -46.10
N ASP A 137 7.82 -15.08 -44.89
CA ASP A 137 6.41 -15.24 -44.56
C ASP A 137 5.80 -13.98 -43.92
N ALA A 138 6.60 -13.17 -43.20
CA ALA A 138 6.20 -11.88 -42.64
C ALA A 138 7.29 -10.81 -42.74
N ALA A 139 6.90 -9.53 -42.80
CA ALA A 139 7.83 -8.40 -42.68
C ALA A 139 7.43 -7.47 -41.54
N ILE A 140 8.43 -6.95 -40.83
CA ILE A 140 8.28 -5.94 -39.76
C ILE A 140 8.90 -4.63 -40.24
N ILE A 141 8.16 -3.53 -40.11
CA ILE A 141 8.60 -2.17 -40.42
C ILE A 141 8.19 -1.24 -39.26
N THR A 142 9.16 -0.52 -38.71
CA THR A 142 9.01 0.36 -37.53
C THR A 142 9.37 1.80 -37.88
N SER A 143 8.43 2.75 -37.78
CA SER A 143 8.64 4.21 -37.95
C SER A 143 9.81 4.62 -38.89
N PRO A 144 9.71 4.35 -40.21
CA PRO A 144 10.78 4.63 -41.18
C PRO A 144 11.00 6.13 -41.37
N ALA A 145 12.20 6.62 -41.06
CA ALA A 145 12.56 8.02 -41.32
C ALA A 145 12.64 8.35 -42.83
N ASP A 146 13.07 7.39 -43.65
CA ASP A 146 13.19 7.54 -45.10
C ASP A 146 12.00 6.92 -45.85
N ALA A 147 11.57 7.60 -46.92
CA ALA A 147 10.45 7.14 -47.74
C ALA A 147 10.80 5.90 -48.58
N PHE A 148 9.94 4.89 -48.56
CA PHE A 148 10.00 3.74 -49.45
C PHE A 148 9.73 4.18 -50.90
N SER A 149 10.58 3.72 -51.82
CA SER A 149 10.40 3.94 -53.24
C SER A 149 9.11 3.29 -53.75
N THR A 150 8.62 3.74 -54.92
CA THR A 150 7.47 3.10 -55.57
C THR A 150 7.70 1.61 -55.81
N ALA A 151 8.93 1.20 -56.14
CA ALA A 151 9.23 -0.20 -56.42
C ALA A 151 9.16 -1.08 -55.15
N GLU A 152 9.61 -0.55 -54.02
CA GLU A 152 9.49 -1.23 -52.72
C GLU A 152 8.02 -1.34 -52.29
N ARG A 153 7.26 -0.25 -52.43
CA ARG A 153 5.82 -0.26 -52.10
C ARG A 153 5.01 -1.20 -53.00
N ASP A 154 5.30 -1.24 -54.30
CA ASP A 154 4.69 -2.21 -55.22
C ASP A 154 5.06 -3.66 -54.84
N ALA A 155 6.27 -3.89 -54.32
CA ALA A 155 6.70 -5.21 -53.86
C ALA A 155 6.01 -5.64 -52.56
N LEU A 156 5.87 -4.73 -51.59
CA LEU A 156 5.14 -4.96 -50.34
C LEU A 156 3.65 -5.24 -50.63
N ALA A 157 3.02 -4.46 -51.51
CA ALA A 157 1.65 -4.72 -51.95
C ALA A 157 1.50 -6.11 -52.58
N GLY A 158 2.41 -6.48 -53.49
CA GLY A 158 2.40 -7.81 -54.11
C GLY A 158 2.69 -8.96 -53.13
N PHE A 159 3.46 -8.70 -52.07
CA PHE A 159 3.75 -9.65 -51.00
C PHE A 159 2.51 -9.95 -50.17
N VAL A 160 1.79 -8.90 -49.72
CA VAL A 160 0.52 -9.04 -48.99
C VAL A 160 -0.55 -9.69 -49.87
N GLU A 161 -0.69 -9.29 -51.14
CA GLU A 161 -1.60 -9.95 -52.10
C GLU A 161 -1.31 -11.45 -52.29
N SER A 162 -0.07 -11.87 -52.06
CA SER A 162 0.36 -13.28 -52.17
C SER A 162 0.21 -14.06 -50.85
N GLY A 163 -0.28 -13.42 -49.79
CA GLY A 163 -0.51 -14.00 -48.46
C GLY A 163 0.65 -13.83 -47.48
N GLY A 164 1.58 -12.92 -47.74
CA GLY A 164 2.61 -12.53 -46.77
C GLY A 164 2.05 -11.56 -45.73
N ALA A 165 2.50 -11.67 -44.48
CA ALA A 165 2.06 -10.79 -43.40
C ALA A 165 2.92 -9.53 -43.29
N LEU A 166 2.32 -8.39 -42.94
CA LEU A 166 3.06 -7.15 -42.71
C LEU A 166 2.67 -6.54 -41.36
N LEU A 167 3.64 -6.38 -40.47
CA LEU A 167 3.46 -5.68 -39.20
C LEU A 167 4.10 -4.30 -39.34
N LEU A 168 3.27 -3.27 -39.20
CA LEU A 168 3.63 -1.86 -39.31
C LEU A 168 3.50 -1.21 -37.94
N PHE A 169 4.60 -0.75 -37.38
CA PHE A 169 4.65 -0.07 -36.10
C PHE A 169 4.87 1.42 -36.32
N ASP A 170 3.98 2.20 -35.73
CA ASP A 170 4.10 3.62 -35.59
C ASP A 170 4.53 4.00 -34.17
N GLN A 171 4.60 5.29 -33.89
CA GLN A 171 4.79 5.85 -32.57
C GLN A 171 4.17 7.25 -32.49
N SER A 172 4.13 7.82 -31.30
CA SER A 172 3.57 9.15 -31.09
C SER A 172 4.33 10.26 -31.83
N ASP A 173 3.60 11.34 -32.10
CA ASP A 173 4.10 12.55 -32.73
C ASP A 173 5.02 13.40 -31.82
N PHE A 174 5.31 12.95 -30.58
CA PHE A 174 6.22 13.65 -29.68
C PHE A 174 7.61 13.84 -30.31
N SER A 175 8.01 15.11 -30.46
CA SER A 175 9.24 15.53 -31.16
C SER A 175 9.30 15.17 -32.67
N ASN A 176 8.18 14.78 -33.29
CA ASN A 176 8.01 14.48 -34.71
C ASN A 176 8.97 13.37 -35.20
N HIS A 177 8.96 12.23 -34.49
CA HIS A 177 9.76 11.04 -34.79
C HIS A 177 8.94 9.87 -35.36
N ASP A 178 7.62 9.93 -35.24
CA ASP A 178 6.59 9.04 -35.80
C ASP A 178 6.82 8.66 -37.26
N ALA A 179 7.17 9.65 -38.10
CA ALA A 179 7.28 9.48 -39.55
C ALA A 179 6.00 8.87 -40.19
N THR A 180 4.83 9.18 -39.62
CA THR A 180 3.48 8.70 -39.99
C THR A 180 3.25 8.71 -41.50
N SER A 181 3.72 9.75 -42.18
CA SER A 181 3.56 9.91 -43.63
C SER A 181 4.19 8.79 -44.47
N ASN A 182 5.33 8.23 -44.03
CA ASN A 182 6.02 7.14 -44.73
C ASN A 182 5.27 5.82 -44.57
N LEU A 183 4.77 5.52 -43.36
CA LEU A 183 3.91 4.35 -43.10
C LEU A 183 2.60 4.44 -43.89
N ASN A 184 1.96 5.60 -43.89
CA ASN A 184 0.73 5.83 -44.65
C ASN A 184 0.90 5.67 -46.16
N ALA A 185 2.10 5.98 -46.70
CA ALA A 185 2.41 5.72 -48.10
C ALA A 185 2.52 4.22 -48.43
N ILE A 186 2.92 3.38 -47.45
CA ILE A 186 2.92 1.91 -47.56
C ILE A 186 1.48 1.38 -47.44
N ALA A 187 0.73 1.81 -46.43
CA ALA A 187 -0.66 1.44 -46.21
C ALA A 187 -1.54 1.73 -47.45
N GLU A 188 -1.38 2.91 -48.06
CA GLU A 188 -2.08 3.28 -49.31
C GLU A 188 -1.71 2.37 -50.49
N ALA A 189 -0.43 1.96 -50.60
CA ALA A 189 0.02 1.10 -51.70
C ALA A 189 -0.52 -0.32 -51.59
N ILE A 190 -0.62 -0.85 -50.37
CA ILE A 190 -1.21 -2.17 -50.08
C ILE A 190 -2.74 -2.11 -50.23
N GLY A 191 -3.35 -0.96 -49.92
CA GLY A 191 -4.79 -0.75 -50.00
C GLY A 191 -5.55 -1.20 -48.76
N VAL A 192 -4.89 -1.20 -47.60
CA VAL A 192 -5.55 -1.49 -46.31
C VAL A 192 -6.61 -0.43 -45.97
N LYS A 193 -7.60 -0.83 -45.17
CA LYS A 193 -8.73 0.02 -44.77
C LYS A 193 -8.46 0.90 -43.55
N PHE A 194 -7.25 0.86 -43.01
CA PHE A 194 -6.78 1.75 -41.95
C PHE A 194 -5.58 2.58 -42.42
N ARG A 195 -5.21 3.57 -41.63
CA ARG A 195 -3.97 4.35 -41.73
C ARG A 195 -3.58 4.83 -40.34
N PHE A 196 -2.38 5.36 -40.21
CA PHE A 196 -1.85 5.91 -38.97
C PHE A 196 -2.23 7.37 -38.78
N ASN A 197 -2.48 7.76 -37.54
CA ASN A 197 -2.73 9.15 -37.15
C ASN A 197 -1.42 9.77 -36.67
N ASP A 198 -1.23 11.06 -36.92
CA ASP A 198 -0.05 11.80 -36.48
C ASP A 198 -0.40 12.44 -35.13
N ASP A 199 -0.50 11.61 -34.09
CA ASP A 199 -0.99 12.02 -32.77
C ASP A 199 -0.34 11.24 -31.63
N GLN A 200 -0.68 11.61 -30.40
CA GLN A 200 -0.38 10.87 -29.19
C GLN A 200 -1.65 10.55 -28.41
N VAL A 201 -1.79 9.30 -27.98
CA VAL A 201 -2.86 8.87 -27.08
C VAL A 201 -2.39 8.96 -25.63
N TYR A 202 -3.23 9.54 -24.79
CA TYR A 202 -3.04 9.69 -23.35
C TYR A 202 -4.18 9.03 -22.59
N ASP A 203 -3.89 8.46 -21.43
CA ASP A 203 -4.88 7.96 -20.49
C ASP A 203 -4.47 8.26 -19.03
N PRO A 204 -5.08 9.24 -18.36
CA PRO A 204 -4.71 9.61 -16.99
C PRO A 204 -5.19 8.62 -15.93
N GLU A 205 -6.09 7.69 -16.28
CA GLU A 205 -6.66 6.72 -15.34
C GLU A 205 -6.09 5.31 -15.53
N ASN A 206 -5.85 4.91 -16.79
CA ASN A 206 -5.36 3.57 -17.13
C ASN A 206 -3.99 3.66 -17.81
N ASN A 207 -2.95 3.97 -17.03
CA ASN A 207 -1.57 3.99 -17.48
C ASN A 207 -0.64 3.28 -16.49
N LEU A 208 0.59 3.02 -16.92
CA LEU A 208 1.59 2.34 -16.08
C LEU A 208 2.24 3.28 -15.07
N TYR A 209 2.82 4.38 -15.54
CA TYR A 209 3.52 5.36 -14.69
C TYR A 209 3.38 6.81 -15.19
N ALA A 210 2.79 7.00 -16.36
CA ALA A 210 2.56 8.29 -16.96
C ALA A 210 1.43 8.18 -17.99
N ASP A 211 0.63 9.23 -18.14
CA ASP A 211 -0.55 9.24 -19.02
C ASP A 211 -0.26 8.82 -20.47
N PHE A 212 0.98 9.01 -20.96
CA PHE A 212 1.39 8.60 -22.31
C PHE A 212 1.80 7.12 -22.46
N VAL A 213 1.67 6.34 -21.39
CA VAL A 213 1.92 4.89 -21.37
C VAL A 213 0.62 4.14 -21.04
N PRO A 214 -0.41 4.26 -21.89
CA PRO A 214 -1.69 3.64 -21.64
C PRO A 214 -1.59 2.11 -21.55
N VAL A 215 -2.36 1.55 -20.62
CA VAL A 215 -2.61 0.11 -20.50
C VAL A 215 -4.08 -0.15 -20.83
N THR A 216 -4.38 -1.28 -21.44
CA THR A 216 -5.75 -1.58 -21.83
C THR A 216 -6.04 -3.07 -21.84
N SER A 217 -7.29 -3.39 -21.54
CA SER A 217 -7.91 -4.70 -21.66
C SER A 217 -9.03 -4.72 -22.72
N ALA A 218 -9.22 -3.62 -23.46
CA ALA A 218 -10.29 -3.42 -24.44
C ALA A 218 -10.04 -4.18 -25.77
N PHE A 219 -9.91 -5.49 -25.66
CA PHE A 219 -9.57 -6.40 -26.75
C PHE A 219 -10.80 -6.87 -27.54
N ASN A 220 -10.66 -6.91 -28.86
CA ASN A 220 -11.64 -7.51 -29.75
C ASN A 220 -11.29 -8.98 -30.01
N THR A 221 -11.85 -9.87 -29.20
CA THR A 221 -11.63 -11.33 -29.27
C THR A 221 -12.22 -12.01 -30.52
N ALA A 222 -12.74 -11.25 -31.48
CA ALA A 222 -13.01 -11.77 -32.82
C ALA A 222 -11.73 -12.03 -33.63
N PHE A 223 -10.61 -11.43 -33.22
CA PHE A 223 -9.27 -11.72 -33.74
C PHE A 223 -8.61 -12.81 -32.88
N ASP A 224 -7.85 -13.70 -33.53
CA ASP A 224 -7.14 -14.81 -32.87
C ASP A 224 -5.79 -14.36 -32.24
N TYR A 225 -5.64 -13.08 -31.88
CA TYR A 225 -4.38 -12.49 -31.38
C TYR A 225 -4.18 -12.60 -29.86
N PHE A 226 -5.18 -13.06 -29.12
CA PHE A 226 -5.22 -13.01 -27.65
C PHE A 226 -5.19 -14.41 -27.02
N ALA A 227 -4.52 -15.35 -27.68
CA ALA A 227 -4.31 -16.68 -27.12
C ALA A 227 -3.23 -16.62 -26.04
N ASP A 228 -3.49 -17.27 -24.91
CA ASP A 228 -2.57 -17.35 -23.77
C ASP A 228 -1.28 -18.11 -24.17
N ARG A 229 -0.09 -17.56 -23.85
CA ARG A 229 1.22 -18.20 -24.05
C ARG A 229 2.07 -18.05 -22.80
N ASP A 230 3.19 -18.77 -22.75
CA ASP A 230 4.25 -18.48 -21.79
C ASP A 230 5.09 -17.34 -22.39
N GLY A 231 4.91 -16.10 -21.91
CA GLY A 231 5.61 -14.90 -22.36
C GLY A 231 7.07 -14.74 -21.87
N LEU A 232 7.64 -13.57 -22.18
CA LEU A 232 8.84 -13.01 -21.54
C LEU A 232 8.52 -12.34 -20.19
N GLY A 233 7.24 -12.15 -19.87
CA GLY A 233 6.79 -11.76 -18.54
C GLY A 233 7.40 -12.63 -17.44
N LEU A 234 7.79 -12.01 -16.33
CA LEU A 234 8.36 -12.73 -15.20
C LEU A 234 7.23 -13.30 -14.32
N GLU A 235 6.76 -14.49 -14.65
CA GLU A 235 5.83 -15.22 -13.78
C GLU A 235 6.57 -15.78 -12.56
N LEU A 236 6.22 -15.26 -11.38
CA LEU A 236 6.81 -15.65 -10.12
C LEU A 236 5.78 -16.38 -9.25
N ASP A 237 6.21 -17.53 -8.75
CA ASP A 237 5.48 -18.30 -7.75
C ASP A 237 5.87 -17.75 -6.37
N PRO A 238 4.95 -17.10 -5.64
CA PRO A 238 5.26 -16.48 -4.34
C PRO A 238 5.77 -17.50 -3.31
N GLN A 239 5.53 -18.80 -3.52
CA GLN A 239 6.00 -19.86 -2.62
C GLN A 239 7.44 -20.31 -2.91
N LYS A 240 8.09 -19.77 -3.94
CA LYS A 240 9.45 -20.14 -4.33
C LYS A 240 10.45 -19.06 -3.96
N THR A 241 11.66 -19.53 -3.67
CA THR A 241 12.86 -18.70 -3.59
C THR A 241 13.59 -18.75 -4.92
N TYR A 242 14.00 -17.57 -5.42
CA TYR A 242 14.71 -17.39 -6.67
C TYR A 242 16.13 -16.94 -6.39
N THR A 243 17.12 -17.62 -6.98
CA THR A 243 18.50 -17.12 -6.99
C THR A 243 18.65 -16.13 -8.14
N VAL A 244 18.98 -14.89 -7.81
CA VAL A 244 19.12 -13.78 -8.77
C VAL A 244 20.50 -13.12 -8.60
N GLU A 245 20.97 -12.45 -9.65
CA GLU A 245 22.24 -11.70 -9.63
C GLU A 245 21.95 -10.21 -9.42
N VAL A 246 22.65 -9.56 -8.49
CA VAL A 246 22.56 -8.10 -8.32
C VAL A 246 23.19 -7.41 -9.53
N VAL A 247 22.44 -6.53 -10.16
CA VAL A 247 22.90 -5.72 -11.30
C VAL A 247 23.39 -4.36 -10.81
N LYS A 248 22.55 -3.70 -10.00
CA LYS A 248 22.77 -2.34 -9.53
C LYS A 248 21.98 -2.12 -8.24
N VAL A 249 22.56 -1.37 -7.32
CA VAL A 249 21.83 -0.79 -6.18
C VAL A 249 21.39 0.60 -6.60
N THR A 250 20.09 0.86 -6.53
CA THR A 250 19.51 2.17 -6.87
C THR A 250 19.59 3.09 -5.64
N ASP A 251 19.13 2.59 -4.49
CA ASP A 251 19.20 3.25 -3.18
C ASP A 251 19.21 2.19 -2.05
N GLY A 252 18.94 2.60 -0.81
CA GLY A 252 19.01 1.73 0.37
C GLY A 252 17.92 0.65 0.45
N ASP A 253 16.82 0.81 -0.26
CA ASP A 253 15.69 -0.13 -0.27
C ASP A 253 15.29 -0.60 -1.68
N THR A 254 16.00 -0.17 -2.74
CA THR A 254 15.73 -0.55 -4.12
C THR A 254 16.96 -1.12 -4.82
N VAL A 255 16.83 -2.36 -5.32
CA VAL A 255 17.93 -3.12 -5.95
C VAL A 255 17.48 -3.72 -7.28
N ASP A 256 18.22 -3.44 -8.35
CA ASP A 256 18.03 -4.06 -9.66
C ASP A 256 18.70 -5.44 -9.68
N VAL A 257 17.94 -6.48 -10.01
CA VAL A 257 18.42 -7.87 -10.06
C VAL A 257 18.14 -8.51 -11.41
N ARG A 258 18.94 -9.52 -11.78
CA ARG A 258 18.80 -10.31 -12.99
C ARG A 258 18.42 -11.75 -12.66
N PHE A 259 17.34 -12.23 -13.26
CA PHE A 259 16.86 -13.61 -13.14
C PHE A 259 17.59 -14.57 -14.10
N GLU A 260 17.45 -15.87 -13.84
CA GLU A 260 17.89 -16.93 -14.76
C GLU A 260 17.07 -16.83 -16.06
N GLY A 261 17.68 -16.28 -17.12
CA GLY A 261 17.01 -15.94 -18.37
C GLY A 261 17.43 -14.57 -18.94
N GLY A 262 18.02 -13.72 -18.09
CA GLY A 262 18.60 -12.44 -18.49
C GLY A 262 17.74 -11.22 -18.20
N GLN A 263 16.48 -11.42 -17.79
CA GLN A 263 15.56 -10.34 -17.43
C GLN A 263 16.02 -9.62 -16.17
N GLU A 264 16.10 -8.29 -16.24
CA GLU A 264 16.47 -7.40 -15.14
C GLU A 264 15.21 -6.72 -14.59
N VAL A 265 15.04 -6.72 -13.27
CA VAL A 265 13.85 -6.19 -12.58
C VAL A 265 14.29 -5.48 -11.30
N ALA A 266 13.67 -4.33 -10.99
CA ALA A 266 13.85 -3.65 -9.72
C ALA A 266 13.08 -4.34 -8.59
N ILE A 267 13.77 -4.60 -7.48
CA ILE A 267 13.21 -5.10 -6.23
C ILE A 267 13.05 -3.92 -5.27
N ARG A 268 11.83 -3.66 -4.80
CA ARG A 268 11.61 -2.88 -3.57
C ARG A 268 11.74 -3.85 -2.40
N VAL A 269 12.76 -3.63 -1.60
CA VAL A 269 13.10 -4.45 -0.44
C VAL A 269 11.98 -4.27 0.59
N LEU A 270 11.22 -5.34 0.82
CA LEU A 270 9.94 -5.28 1.53
C LEU A 270 10.10 -4.96 3.04
N GLY A 271 9.21 -4.13 3.57
CA GLY A 271 9.15 -3.76 4.99
C GLY A 271 10.23 -2.80 5.48
N ILE A 272 10.95 -2.15 4.58
CA ILE A 272 11.91 -1.10 4.93
C ILE A 272 11.73 0.13 4.06
N ASP A 273 12.05 1.27 4.63
CA ASP A 273 12.17 2.54 3.93
C ASP A 273 13.45 3.24 4.35
N THR A 274 14.22 3.72 3.38
CA THR A 274 15.46 4.46 3.62
C THR A 274 15.26 5.93 3.25
N PRO A 275 15.93 6.89 3.92
CA PRO A 275 15.74 8.29 3.59
C PRO A 275 16.04 8.57 2.11
N GLU A 276 15.29 9.47 1.52
CA GLU A 276 15.34 9.78 0.10
C GLU A 276 16.67 10.44 -0.30
N THR A 277 17.07 10.25 -1.56
CA THR A 277 18.34 10.78 -2.08
C THR A 277 18.18 11.73 -3.26
N GLY A 278 19.00 12.79 -3.29
CA GLY A 278 19.23 13.60 -4.48
C GLY A 278 17.99 14.31 -5.02
N SER A 279 17.50 13.89 -6.19
CA SER A 279 16.31 14.51 -6.81
C SER A 279 14.99 14.05 -6.19
N ALA A 280 14.99 13.00 -5.38
CA ALA A 280 13.83 12.51 -4.66
C ALA A 280 13.62 13.21 -3.30
N THR A 281 14.54 14.07 -2.86
CA THR A 281 14.39 14.79 -1.58
C THR A 281 13.12 15.65 -1.49
N ASP A 282 12.56 16.07 -2.63
CA ASP A 282 11.28 16.81 -2.66
C ASP A 282 10.06 15.92 -2.33
N THR A 283 10.21 14.58 -2.29
CA THR A 283 9.18 13.61 -1.90
C THR A 283 9.37 13.03 -0.50
N GLU A 284 10.48 13.38 0.18
CA GLU A 284 10.76 12.98 1.57
C GLU A 284 9.69 13.51 2.53
N ARG A 285 9.42 12.74 3.59
CA ARG A 285 8.44 13.08 4.63
C ARG A 285 9.09 13.00 6.01
N ALA A 286 9.52 14.13 6.54
CA ALA A 286 10.17 14.17 7.86
C ALA A 286 9.22 13.73 9.00
N GLU A 287 7.92 13.81 8.78
CA GLU A 287 6.87 13.37 9.71
C GLU A 287 6.92 11.86 10.01
N GLU A 288 7.55 11.05 9.14
CA GLU A 288 7.73 9.60 9.29
C GLU A 288 9.00 9.25 10.08
N TRP A 289 9.92 10.21 10.28
CA TRP A 289 11.19 10.01 10.96
C TRP A 289 11.14 10.54 12.40
N GLU A 290 10.94 9.64 13.37
CA GLU A 290 10.79 9.98 14.79
C GLU A 290 11.93 10.87 15.30
N GLY A 291 11.57 12.06 15.80
CA GLY A 291 12.53 13.03 16.34
C GLY A 291 13.49 13.67 15.32
N ILE A 292 13.29 13.51 14.00
CA ILE A 292 14.19 14.05 12.96
C ILE A 292 13.42 14.96 11.99
N GLY A 293 13.55 16.28 12.18
CA GLY A 293 12.90 17.28 11.31
C GLY A 293 13.75 17.83 10.16
N SER A 294 14.98 17.34 9.96
CA SER A 294 15.96 17.95 9.04
C SER A 294 16.10 17.18 7.73
N TYR A 295 15.43 17.66 6.67
CA TYR A 295 15.59 17.14 5.30
C TYR A 295 17.05 17.08 4.82
N ASP A 296 17.85 18.12 5.11
CA ASP A 296 19.30 18.15 4.79
C ASP A 296 20.08 17.02 5.48
N TYR A 297 19.58 16.50 6.60
CA TYR A 297 20.19 15.39 7.34
C TYR A 297 19.69 14.06 6.78
N LEU A 298 18.38 13.93 6.56
CA LEU A 298 17.77 12.76 5.93
C LEU A 298 18.42 12.47 4.56
N GLU A 299 18.64 13.47 3.70
CA GLU A 299 19.35 13.27 2.43
C GLU A 299 20.77 12.69 2.63
N LYS A 300 21.49 13.11 3.68
CA LYS A 300 22.82 12.56 3.99
C LYS A 300 22.73 11.13 4.51
N ALA A 301 21.72 10.84 5.32
CA ALA A 301 21.46 9.50 5.83
C ALA A 301 21.05 8.54 4.71
N GLY A 302 20.23 8.98 3.76
CA GLY A 302 19.86 8.25 2.55
C GLY A 302 21.08 7.88 1.71
N ASN A 303 21.98 8.85 1.47
CA ASN A 303 23.25 8.57 0.78
C ASN A 303 24.10 7.53 1.52
N ALA A 304 24.08 7.51 2.86
CA ALA A 304 24.78 6.52 3.66
C ALA A 304 24.09 5.14 3.60
N ALA A 305 22.77 5.10 3.57
CA ALA A 305 21.99 3.87 3.37
C ALA A 305 22.29 3.24 2.00
N THR A 306 22.35 4.04 0.94
CA THR A 306 22.75 3.59 -0.41
C THR A 306 24.19 3.06 -0.45
N GLU A 307 25.13 3.69 0.26
CA GLU A 307 26.51 3.19 0.37
C GLU A 307 26.57 1.86 1.14
N PHE A 308 25.78 1.72 2.20
CA PHE A 308 25.64 0.47 2.95
C PHE A 308 25.09 -0.64 2.06
N ALA A 309 23.95 -0.39 1.38
CA ALA A 309 23.35 -1.30 0.41
C ALA A 309 24.34 -1.75 -0.68
N SER A 310 25.05 -0.79 -1.29
CA SER A 310 26.05 -1.06 -2.32
C SER A 310 27.23 -1.90 -1.83
N THR A 311 27.53 -1.84 -0.53
CA THR A 311 28.60 -2.64 0.09
C THR A 311 28.15 -4.07 0.34
N GLU A 312 26.93 -4.25 0.85
CA GLU A 312 26.37 -5.56 1.19
C GLU A 312 25.86 -6.33 -0.04
N LEU A 313 25.38 -5.62 -1.07
CA LEU A 313 24.78 -6.18 -2.30
C LEU A 313 25.55 -5.68 -3.54
N SER A 314 26.77 -6.17 -3.75
CA SER A 314 27.61 -5.67 -4.85
C SER A 314 27.15 -6.21 -6.22
N PRO A 315 27.28 -5.44 -7.32
CA PRO A 315 27.02 -5.94 -8.66
C PRO A 315 27.78 -7.23 -8.99
N GLY A 316 27.05 -8.24 -9.44
CA GLY A 316 27.53 -9.59 -9.71
C GLY A 316 27.37 -10.57 -8.54
N ASP A 317 26.97 -10.11 -7.35
CA ASP A 317 26.64 -10.98 -6.23
C ASP A 317 25.37 -11.78 -6.51
N SER A 318 25.35 -13.02 -6.05
CA SER A 318 24.13 -13.84 -6.09
C SER A 318 23.37 -13.69 -4.78
N VAL A 319 22.08 -13.42 -4.85
CA VAL A 319 21.18 -13.27 -3.69
C VAL A 319 19.96 -14.17 -3.87
N ASP A 320 19.36 -14.59 -2.76
CA ASP A 320 18.12 -15.37 -2.76
C ASP A 320 16.95 -14.42 -2.46
N LEU A 321 16.07 -14.27 -3.45
CA LEU A 321 14.83 -13.51 -3.40
C LEU A 321 13.68 -14.43 -2.96
N SER A 322 12.90 -13.99 -1.97
CA SER A 322 11.67 -14.66 -1.53
C SER A 322 10.57 -13.63 -1.26
N PHE A 323 9.32 -14.09 -1.18
CA PHE A 323 8.14 -13.23 -1.05
C PHE A 323 7.49 -13.41 0.32
N ASP A 324 6.79 -12.37 0.76
CA ASP A 324 5.92 -12.48 1.94
C ASP A 324 4.60 -13.17 1.58
N THR A 325 3.95 -13.76 2.57
CA THR A 325 2.68 -14.47 2.36
C THR A 325 1.46 -13.57 2.44
N ASN A 326 1.60 -12.40 3.06
CA ASN A 326 0.54 -11.43 3.29
C ASN A 326 0.60 -10.29 2.27
N GLU A 327 1.75 -10.08 1.63
CA GLU A 327 1.94 -9.04 0.61
C GLU A 327 1.79 -9.60 -0.82
N PRO A 328 1.32 -8.78 -1.78
CA PRO A 328 1.39 -9.14 -3.19
C PRO A 328 2.84 -9.25 -3.65
N VAL A 329 3.07 -10.00 -4.74
CA VAL A 329 4.40 -10.14 -5.34
C VAL A 329 4.90 -8.81 -5.92
N ARG A 330 3.98 -7.95 -6.36
CA ARG A 330 4.27 -6.63 -6.92
C ARG A 330 3.40 -5.58 -6.27
N ASP A 331 3.94 -4.37 -6.16
CA ASP A 331 3.15 -3.20 -5.77
C ASP A 331 2.31 -2.64 -6.92
N GLU A 332 1.56 -1.57 -6.66
CA GLU A 332 0.71 -0.89 -7.64
C GLU A 332 1.49 -0.29 -8.83
N PHE A 333 2.79 -0.04 -8.66
CA PHE A 333 3.70 0.46 -9.69
C PHE A 333 4.37 -0.69 -10.48
N GLY A 334 4.05 -1.94 -10.17
CA GLY A 334 4.61 -3.13 -10.79
C GLY A 334 6.01 -3.51 -10.31
N ARG A 335 6.56 -2.81 -9.31
CA ARG A 335 7.87 -3.15 -8.70
C ARG A 335 7.75 -4.44 -7.92
N LEU A 336 8.79 -5.27 -7.94
CA LEU A 336 8.76 -6.55 -7.26
C LEU A 336 9.03 -6.35 -5.77
N LEU A 337 8.13 -6.82 -4.90
CA LEU A 337 8.28 -6.77 -3.45
C LEU A 337 8.99 -8.03 -2.96
N GLY A 338 10.03 -7.90 -2.14
CA GLY A 338 10.68 -9.12 -1.65
C GLY A 338 11.72 -8.97 -0.55
N TYR A 339 12.05 -10.14 0.00
CA TYR A 339 13.11 -10.36 0.97
C TYR A 339 14.38 -10.85 0.26
N LEU A 340 15.51 -10.21 0.54
CA LEU A 340 16.80 -10.57 -0.04
C LEU A 340 17.69 -11.23 1.02
N THR A 341 18.19 -12.42 0.71
CA THR A 341 19.19 -13.12 1.53
C THR A 341 20.51 -13.28 0.80
N TYR A 342 21.62 -12.99 1.46
CA TYR A 342 22.96 -12.93 0.85
C TYR A 342 24.05 -13.50 1.76
N ASP A 343 25.24 -13.73 1.20
CA ASP A 343 26.39 -14.37 1.84
C ASP A 343 27.35 -13.32 2.43
N ALA A 344 26.94 -12.69 3.52
CA ALA A 344 27.70 -11.58 4.13
C ALA A 344 29.09 -12.02 4.65
N ASP A 345 29.26 -13.28 5.06
CA ASP A 345 30.51 -13.78 5.66
C ASP A 345 31.43 -14.52 4.66
N GLY A 346 31.01 -14.66 3.40
CA GLY A 346 31.74 -15.35 2.34
C GLY A 346 31.86 -16.86 2.56
N SER A 347 30.93 -17.45 3.33
CA SER A 347 30.85 -18.89 3.61
C SER A 347 30.39 -19.71 2.41
N GLY A 348 29.75 -19.07 1.43
CA GLY A 348 29.04 -19.68 0.31
C GLY A 348 27.58 -20.01 0.63
N THR A 349 27.06 -19.57 1.77
CA THR A 349 25.65 -19.75 2.16
C THR A 349 24.99 -18.40 2.38
N ARG A 350 23.81 -18.21 1.77
CA ARG A 350 23.07 -16.94 1.79
C ARG A 350 22.07 -16.95 2.94
N GLU A 351 22.55 -16.60 4.13
CA GLU A 351 21.77 -16.67 5.38
C GLU A 351 21.46 -15.30 5.99
N THR A 352 22.16 -14.23 5.56
CA THR A 352 21.92 -12.88 6.06
C THR A 352 20.73 -12.27 5.34
N LEU A 353 19.67 -11.93 6.08
CA LEU A 353 18.51 -11.20 5.57
C LEU A 353 18.84 -9.71 5.51
N TYR A 354 18.95 -9.16 4.30
CA TYR A 354 19.31 -7.76 4.09
C TYR A 354 18.31 -6.80 4.74
N ASN A 355 17.00 -7.05 4.60
CA ASN A 355 15.93 -6.24 5.19
C ASN A 355 16.13 -5.99 6.68
N ARG A 356 16.39 -7.05 7.46
CA ARG A 356 16.67 -6.93 8.90
C ARG A 356 18.03 -6.28 9.18
N HIS A 357 19.03 -6.58 8.35
CA HIS A 357 20.40 -6.12 8.58
C HIS A 357 20.54 -4.60 8.40
N VAL A 358 19.84 -4.00 7.42
CA VAL A 358 19.85 -2.56 7.21
C VAL A 358 19.11 -1.80 8.31
N ILE A 359 18.01 -2.36 8.85
CA ILE A 359 17.34 -1.84 10.06
C ILE A 359 18.28 -1.92 11.27
N GLU A 360 18.89 -3.08 11.52
CA GLU A 360 19.81 -3.30 12.65
C GLU A 360 20.99 -2.31 12.59
N ALA A 361 21.45 -1.98 11.39
CA ALA A 361 22.49 -0.98 11.19
C ALA A 361 21.99 0.46 11.42
N GLY A 362 20.69 0.72 11.49
CA GLY A 362 20.11 2.07 11.64
C GLY A 362 20.11 2.87 10.34
N HIS A 363 19.99 2.21 9.19
CA HIS A 363 19.93 2.88 7.88
C HIS A 363 18.52 2.98 7.29
N ALA A 364 17.54 2.32 7.92
CA ALA A 364 16.16 2.26 7.47
C ALA A 364 15.19 2.38 8.66
N ARG A 365 14.01 2.91 8.40
CA ARG A 365 12.81 2.70 9.22
C ARG A 365 12.03 1.48 8.70
N VAL A 366 11.17 0.91 9.53
CA VAL A 366 10.12 0.00 9.09
C VAL A 366 8.95 0.84 8.64
N TYR A 367 8.35 0.47 7.51
CA TYR A 367 7.03 0.99 7.15
C TYR A 367 5.95 0.00 7.56
N ASP A 368 4.80 0.50 7.96
CA ASP A 368 3.69 -0.36 8.40
C ASP A 368 2.85 -0.84 7.22
N SER A 369 2.88 -2.14 6.95
CA SER A 369 1.94 -2.83 6.05
C SER A 369 1.48 -4.15 6.68
N GLY A 370 0.73 -5.00 5.98
CA GLY A 370 0.30 -6.32 6.50
C GLY A 370 1.40 -7.40 6.57
N LEU A 371 2.67 -7.03 6.36
CA LEU A 371 3.78 -7.97 6.18
C LEU A 371 4.01 -8.85 7.41
N ALA A 372 4.31 -10.14 7.20
CA ALA A 372 4.39 -11.13 8.28
C ALA A 372 5.58 -10.93 9.23
N ARG A 373 6.62 -10.20 8.80
CA ARG A 373 7.83 -9.90 9.57
C ARG A 373 7.81 -8.53 10.27
N HIS A 374 6.69 -7.84 10.24
CA HIS A 374 6.57 -6.45 10.72
C HIS A 374 7.12 -6.27 12.13
N ASP A 375 6.55 -6.98 13.11
CA ASP A 375 6.87 -6.78 14.51
C ASP A 375 8.33 -7.16 14.83
N ASP A 376 8.87 -8.19 14.17
CA ASP A 376 10.29 -8.58 14.26
C ASP A 376 11.22 -7.47 13.73
N PHE A 377 10.81 -6.77 12.67
CA PHE A 377 11.55 -5.66 12.09
C PHE A 377 11.44 -4.42 12.99
N LEU A 378 10.24 -4.11 13.48
CA LEU A 378 10.01 -3.00 14.40
C LEU A 378 10.84 -3.15 15.68
N ALA A 379 10.87 -4.34 16.29
CA ALA A 379 11.73 -4.59 17.44
C ALA A 379 13.23 -4.36 17.12
N THR A 380 13.66 -4.70 15.91
CA THR A 380 15.03 -4.43 15.44
C THR A 380 15.28 -2.93 15.24
N GLU A 381 14.27 -2.18 14.81
CA GLU A 381 14.34 -0.73 14.66
C GLU A 381 14.41 -0.03 16.02
N LEU A 382 13.55 -0.40 16.97
CA LEU A 382 13.55 0.15 18.32
C LEU A 382 14.93 -0.02 19.00
N ASP A 383 15.57 -1.18 18.85
CA ASP A 383 16.95 -1.42 19.29
C ASP A 383 17.97 -0.46 18.62
N ALA A 384 17.76 -0.12 17.33
CA ALA A 384 18.63 0.80 16.59
C ALA A 384 18.39 2.27 16.97
N ARG A 385 17.14 2.64 17.26
CA ARG A 385 16.73 3.94 17.78
C ARG A 385 17.33 4.17 19.17
N GLU A 386 17.18 3.22 20.11
CA GLU A 386 17.73 3.30 21.47
C GLU A 386 19.25 3.49 21.47
N ASP A 387 19.95 2.79 20.57
CA ASP A 387 21.40 2.89 20.44
C ASP A 387 21.88 4.13 19.64
N GLY A 388 20.97 4.94 19.08
CA GLY A 388 21.29 6.10 18.24
C GLY A 388 22.12 5.73 17.01
N ARG A 389 21.80 4.61 16.36
CA ARG A 389 22.61 4.10 15.23
C ARG A 389 22.27 4.86 13.94
N ASN A 390 23.30 5.39 13.28
CA ASN A 390 23.24 5.98 11.94
C ASN A 390 22.13 7.04 11.79
N VAL A 391 21.04 6.79 11.07
CA VAL A 391 19.97 7.80 10.89
C VAL A 391 19.40 8.25 12.23
N TRP A 392 19.40 7.38 13.23
CA TRP A 392 18.90 7.65 14.56
C TRP A 392 19.86 8.48 15.44
N ASP A 393 21.07 8.81 14.98
CA ASP A 393 22.06 9.61 15.76
C ASP A 393 21.60 11.06 16.01
N GLU A 394 20.76 11.62 15.15
CA GLU A 394 20.15 12.96 15.33
C GLU A 394 18.67 12.88 15.73
N SER A 395 18.14 11.69 16.07
CA SER A 395 16.79 11.56 16.60
C SER A 395 16.73 12.16 18.02
N ASP A 396 15.90 13.19 18.21
CA ASP A 396 15.65 13.80 19.52
C ASP A 396 14.14 14.07 19.71
N PRO A 397 13.33 13.01 19.89
CA PRO A 397 11.90 13.17 20.08
C PRO A 397 11.56 13.98 21.34
N GLY A 398 12.42 13.96 22.37
CA GLY A 398 12.25 14.71 23.60
C GLY A 398 12.39 16.24 23.46
N ASP A 399 13.00 16.74 22.38
CA ASP A 399 13.08 18.18 22.04
C ASP A 399 12.02 18.60 21.00
N SER A 400 11.09 17.70 20.66
CA SER A 400 10.01 18.00 19.71
C SER A 400 9.00 19.00 20.31
N GLU A 401 8.67 20.03 19.56
CA GLU A 401 7.66 21.02 19.98
C GLU A 401 6.24 20.48 19.74
N PRO A 402 5.33 20.53 20.74
CA PRO A 402 3.96 20.10 20.54
C PRO A 402 3.25 20.93 19.46
N ILE A 403 2.75 20.23 18.46
CA ILE A 403 1.84 20.79 17.44
C ILE A 403 0.40 20.69 17.94
N ARG A 404 -0.50 21.58 17.51
CA ARG A 404 -1.97 21.43 17.68
C ARG A 404 -2.48 21.03 19.09
N ASN A 405 -1.77 21.41 20.15
CA ASN A 405 -2.11 21.05 21.54
C ASN A 405 -2.98 22.10 22.26
N ASP A 406 -3.86 22.78 21.52
CA ASP A 406 -4.80 23.76 22.10
C ASP A 406 -6.06 23.06 22.65
N PRO A 407 -6.85 23.70 23.53
CA PRO A 407 -8.12 23.13 24.00
C PRO A 407 -9.06 22.79 22.84
N VAL A 408 -9.84 21.72 23.01
CA VAL A 408 -10.77 21.21 21.99
C VAL A 408 -12.02 22.08 21.97
N GLU A 409 -12.13 22.96 20.97
CA GLU A 409 -13.35 23.76 20.74
C GLU A 409 -14.34 23.05 19.82
N GLU A 410 -13.84 22.37 18.79
CA GLU A 410 -14.61 21.60 17.81
C GLU A 410 -13.84 20.34 17.38
N LEU A 411 -14.59 19.30 17.01
CA LEU A 411 -14.05 18.10 16.37
C LEU A 411 -14.65 17.98 14.97
N PHE A 412 -13.82 17.55 14.01
CA PHE A 412 -14.36 16.96 12.78
C PHE A 412 -14.38 15.43 12.92
N VAL A 413 -15.42 14.80 12.38
CA VAL A 413 -15.69 13.37 12.56
C VAL A 413 -15.87 12.76 11.16
N PRO A 414 -14.77 12.41 10.48
CA PRO A 414 -14.82 11.85 9.13
C PRO A 414 -15.48 10.48 9.16
N ARG A 415 -16.22 10.14 8.09
CA ARG A 415 -16.93 8.86 7.96
C ARG A 415 -17.75 8.53 9.20
N ALA A 416 -18.47 9.50 9.75
CA ALA A 416 -19.13 9.33 11.04
C ALA A 416 -20.11 8.15 11.03
N ALA A 417 -20.10 7.35 12.09
CA ALA A 417 -21.09 6.33 12.38
C ALA A 417 -21.56 6.42 13.84
N ILE A 418 -22.79 5.97 14.07
CA ILE A 418 -23.38 5.98 15.41
C ILE A 418 -22.75 4.88 16.27
N VAL A 419 -22.47 5.20 17.52
CA VAL A 419 -22.13 4.24 18.57
C VAL A 419 -23.39 3.88 19.34
N GLU A 420 -23.67 2.58 19.43
CA GLU A 420 -24.85 2.01 20.10
C GLU A 420 -24.43 1.10 21.27
N SER A 421 -25.39 0.72 22.13
CA SER A 421 -25.18 -0.32 23.14
C SER A 421 -26.17 -1.47 22.98
N THR A 422 -25.66 -2.70 23.10
CA THR A 422 -26.51 -3.90 23.14
C THR A 422 -27.33 -4.02 24.44
N ARG A 423 -27.01 -3.25 25.49
CA ARG A 423 -27.74 -3.18 26.76
C ARG A 423 -28.78 -2.04 26.79
N GLY A 424 -28.80 -1.17 25.78
CA GLY A 424 -29.78 -0.09 25.64
C GLY A 424 -29.12 1.29 25.69
N ASP A 425 -29.53 2.10 26.66
CA ASP A 425 -29.16 3.52 26.74
C ASP A 425 -27.66 3.74 27.01
N LEU A 426 -27.11 4.81 26.43
CA LEU A 426 -25.73 5.23 26.51
C LEU A 426 -25.54 6.53 27.31
N ASP A 427 -26.59 7.16 27.83
CA ASP A 427 -26.56 8.56 28.30
C ASP A 427 -25.34 8.97 29.13
N GLU A 428 -24.99 8.23 30.18
CA GLU A 428 -23.84 8.54 31.04
C GLU A 428 -22.51 7.98 30.50
N ARG A 429 -22.42 7.71 29.20
CA ARG A 429 -21.25 7.09 28.56
C ARG A 429 -20.82 7.75 27.26
N VAL A 430 -21.40 8.90 26.90
CA VAL A 430 -21.19 9.54 25.59
C VAL A 430 -20.49 10.90 25.75
N PRO A 431 -19.17 10.99 25.53
CA PRO A 431 -18.47 12.26 25.58
C PRO A 431 -18.81 13.20 24.43
N VAL A 432 -19.04 12.66 23.23
CA VAL A 432 -19.27 13.45 22.01
C VAL A 432 -20.50 12.93 21.28
N ARG A 433 -21.39 13.86 20.91
CA ARG A 433 -22.58 13.63 20.11
C ARG A 433 -22.50 14.42 18.81
N ALA A 434 -23.27 14.02 17.80
CA ALA A 434 -23.52 14.86 16.64
C ALA A 434 -24.37 16.08 17.04
N GLU A 435 -24.36 17.12 16.20
CA GLU A 435 -25.25 18.26 16.37
C GLU A 435 -26.74 17.86 16.18
N ASP A 436 -27.67 18.74 16.60
CA ASP A 436 -29.11 18.49 16.46
C ASP A 436 -29.61 18.59 15.01
N THR A 437 -28.78 19.11 14.12
CA THR A 437 -28.97 19.22 12.67
C THR A 437 -28.66 17.94 11.91
N ALA A 438 -27.91 17.02 12.51
CA ALA A 438 -27.54 15.77 11.86
C ALA A 438 -28.77 14.95 11.44
N ALA A 439 -28.62 14.12 10.41
CA ALA A 439 -29.67 13.24 9.91
C ALA A 439 -30.26 12.35 11.02
N THR A 440 -29.42 11.98 11.98
CA THR A 440 -29.80 11.42 13.28
C THR A 440 -29.41 12.44 14.38
N PRO A 441 -30.34 13.30 14.83
CA PRO A 441 -30.03 14.35 15.79
C PRO A 441 -29.43 13.82 17.09
N ASN A 442 -28.32 14.42 17.56
CA ASN A 442 -27.63 14.01 18.79
C ASN A 442 -27.19 12.54 18.82
N ALA A 443 -26.93 11.93 17.64
CA ALA A 443 -26.35 10.60 17.55
C ALA A 443 -25.08 10.52 18.42
N SER A 444 -24.92 9.44 19.18
CA SER A 444 -23.71 9.19 19.95
C SER A 444 -22.57 8.90 18.98
N LEU A 445 -21.57 9.76 18.90
CA LEU A 445 -20.43 9.57 17.99
C LEU A 445 -19.28 8.86 18.69
N ILE A 446 -19.15 9.08 20.00
CA ILE A 446 -18.07 8.49 20.80
C ILE A 446 -18.68 8.03 22.13
N ALA A 447 -18.37 6.81 22.54
CA ALA A 447 -18.80 6.29 23.83
C ALA A 447 -17.68 5.53 24.56
N VAL A 448 -17.76 5.53 25.88
CA VAL A 448 -16.82 4.84 26.77
C VAL A 448 -17.53 3.73 27.55
N ASP A 449 -16.85 2.63 27.78
CA ASP A 449 -17.26 1.52 28.62
C ASP A 449 -16.17 1.29 29.67
N ASP A 450 -16.24 2.09 30.74
CA ASP A 450 -15.25 2.14 31.80
C ASP A 450 -15.08 0.77 32.50
N ASP A 451 -16.16 0.00 32.66
CA ASP A 451 -16.12 -1.38 33.17
C ASP A 451 -15.31 -2.31 32.24
N ALA A 452 -15.36 -2.02 30.94
CA ALA A 452 -14.65 -2.78 29.92
C ALA A 452 -13.26 -2.19 29.58
N GLY A 453 -12.86 -1.04 30.13
CA GLY A 453 -11.62 -0.36 29.72
C GLY A 453 -11.55 -0.13 28.21
N VAL A 454 -12.70 0.10 27.57
CA VAL A 454 -12.85 0.25 26.12
C VAL A 454 -13.54 1.56 25.80
N ALA A 455 -13.01 2.30 24.82
CA ALA A 455 -13.77 3.34 24.14
C ALA A 455 -14.05 2.93 22.69
N LEU A 456 -15.19 3.35 22.17
CA LEU A 456 -15.54 3.19 20.75
C LEU A 456 -15.81 4.57 20.15
N VAL A 457 -15.04 4.90 19.14
CA VAL A 457 -15.10 6.13 18.35
C VAL A 457 -15.73 5.78 17.00
N GLY A 458 -16.79 6.47 16.61
CA GLY A 458 -17.47 6.22 15.33
C GLY A 458 -16.77 6.83 14.11
N SER A 459 -15.43 6.93 14.11
CA SER A 459 -14.66 7.63 13.09
C SER A 459 -13.14 7.36 13.19
N PRO A 460 -12.38 7.36 12.07
CA PRO A 460 -10.93 7.42 12.05
C PRO A 460 -10.44 8.87 12.24
N LEU A 461 -10.49 9.38 13.47
CA LEU A 461 -10.34 10.82 13.78
C LEU A 461 -9.02 11.47 13.34
N VAL A 462 -7.98 10.68 13.10
CA VAL A 462 -6.59 11.15 12.91
C VAL A 462 -5.99 10.75 11.56
N ASP A 463 -6.87 10.42 10.63
CA ASP A 463 -6.55 10.08 9.23
C ASP A 463 -5.85 11.27 8.54
N GLU A 464 -4.60 11.04 8.10
CA GLU A 464 -3.78 12.07 7.48
C GLU A 464 -4.28 12.51 6.09
N ALA A 465 -5.16 11.73 5.44
CA ALA A 465 -5.77 12.12 4.17
C ALA A 465 -6.59 13.42 4.27
N TYR A 466 -6.87 13.90 5.50
CA TYR A 466 -7.51 15.18 5.79
C TYR A 466 -6.53 16.35 5.99
N GLU A 467 -5.23 16.14 5.76
CA GLU A 467 -4.20 17.18 5.83
C GLU A 467 -4.02 17.91 4.49
N THR A 468 -3.81 19.23 4.54
CA THR A 468 -3.55 20.02 3.33
C THR A 468 -2.25 19.61 2.64
N ALA A 469 -1.28 19.10 3.40
CA ALA A 469 -0.03 18.57 2.86
C ALA A 469 -0.25 17.29 2.04
N GLU A 470 -1.25 16.48 2.41
CA GLU A 470 -1.73 15.31 1.64
C GLU A 470 -2.72 15.67 0.52
N GLY A 471 -2.85 16.97 0.21
CA GLY A 471 -3.71 17.46 -0.88
C GLY A 471 -5.18 17.66 -0.51
N TYR A 472 -5.56 17.54 0.77
CA TYR A 472 -6.91 17.85 1.20
C TYR A 472 -7.23 19.35 0.98
N PRO A 473 -8.39 19.70 0.39
CA PRO A 473 -8.64 21.05 -0.14
C PRO A 473 -8.90 22.12 0.93
N VAL A 474 -9.06 21.74 2.20
CA VAL A 474 -9.29 22.66 3.31
C VAL A 474 -8.37 22.35 4.49
N ASP A 475 -8.06 23.37 5.28
CA ASP A 475 -7.21 23.24 6.46
C ASP A 475 -8.03 22.72 7.65
N THR A 476 -7.66 21.54 8.15
CA THR A 476 -8.28 20.85 9.29
C THR A 476 -7.47 21.01 10.60
N SER A 477 -6.33 21.70 10.56
CA SER A 477 -5.41 21.82 11.71
C SER A 477 -5.99 22.56 12.92
N GLY A 478 -7.12 23.27 12.74
CA GLY A 478 -7.83 23.98 13.80
C GLY A 478 -8.77 23.12 14.65
N TYR A 479 -9.03 21.86 14.27
CA TYR A 479 -9.88 20.95 15.05
C TYR A 479 -9.07 20.19 16.10
N GLY A 480 -9.67 19.95 17.27
CA GLY A 480 -8.98 19.36 18.42
C GLY A 480 -8.85 17.83 18.40
N ASN A 481 -8.83 17.20 17.22
CA ASN A 481 -8.88 15.74 17.04
C ASN A 481 -7.73 15.03 17.77
N TYR A 482 -6.51 15.53 17.64
CA TYR A 482 -5.31 14.93 18.25
C TYR A 482 -5.36 14.99 19.78
N VAL A 483 -5.66 16.16 20.33
CA VAL A 483 -5.81 16.37 21.79
C VAL A 483 -6.91 15.49 22.35
N PHE A 484 -8.07 15.47 21.70
CA PHE A 484 -9.21 14.67 22.14
C PHE A 484 -8.88 13.17 22.18
N LEU A 485 -8.28 12.62 21.11
CA LEU A 485 -7.96 11.20 21.05
C LEU A 485 -6.94 10.82 22.14
N THR A 486 -5.93 11.64 22.35
CA THR A 486 -4.90 11.40 23.38
C THR A 486 -5.45 11.52 24.81
N GLN A 487 -6.35 12.47 25.07
CA GLN A 487 -7.06 12.53 26.36
C GLN A 487 -7.98 11.30 26.53
N LEU A 488 -8.65 10.84 25.48
CA LEU A 488 -9.53 9.65 25.53
C LEU A 488 -8.72 8.38 25.85
N LEU A 489 -7.57 8.19 25.21
CA LEU A 489 -6.64 7.09 25.47
C LEU A 489 -6.16 7.12 26.92
N SER A 490 -5.68 8.29 27.37
CA SER A 490 -5.16 8.49 28.73
C SER A 490 -6.22 8.27 29.81
N ARG A 491 -7.45 8.77 29.58
CA ARG A 491 -8.60 8.52 30.45
C ARG A 491 -8.90 7.03 30.56
N THR A 492 -8.95 6.35 29.42
CA THR A 492 -9.31 4.92 29.37
C THR A 492 -8.26 4.08 30.13
N ALA A 493 -6.97 4.44 30.01
CA ALA A 493 -5.89 3.79 30.73
C ALA A 493 -5.96 4.05 32.24
N ALA A 494 -6.17 5.31 32.64
CA ALA A 494 -6.29 5.70 34.05
C ALA A 494 -7.44 4.96 34.76
N ILE A 495 -8.61 4.90 34.13
CA ILE A 495 -9.78 4.21 34.69
C ILE A 495 -9.60 2.69 34.69
N GLY A 496 -8.99 2.13 33.62
CA GLY A 496 -8.68 0.70 33.53
C GLY A 496 -7.76 0.23 34.66
N ALA A 497 -6.76 1.05 35.03
CA ALA A 497 -5.83 0.77 36.12
C ALA A 497 -6.48 0.76 37.52
N GLU A 498 -7.56 1.51 37.75
CA GLU A 498 -8.28 1.52 39.03
C GLU A 498 -9.08 0.22 39.28
N GLY A 499 -9.43 -0.51 38.21
CA GLY A 499 -10.26 -1.71 38.25
C GLY A 499 -11.74 -1.45 38.60
N PRO A 500 -12.63 -2.44 38.39
CA PRO A 500 -14.06 -2.22 38.62
C PRO A 500 -14.37 -1.95 40.10
N PRO A 501 -15.29 -1.03 40.44
CA PRO A 501 -15.66 -0.75 41.82
C PRO A 501 -16.21 -2.00 42.50
N SER A 502 -15.69 -2.32 43.69
CA SER A 502 -16.17 -3.49 44.44
C SER A 502 -17.66 -3.35 44.78
N HIS A 503 -18.55 -3.96 44.02
CA HIS A 503 -19.96 -3.97 44.36
C HIS A 503 -20.20 -4.79 45.64
N ALA A 504 -20.86 -4.15 46.60
CA ALA A 504 -21.18 -4.70 47.92
C ALA A 504 -21.84 -6.08 47.82
N GLY A 505 -21.26 -7.05 48.52
CA GLY A 505 -21.81 -8.40 48.65
C GLY A 505 -23.26 -8.40 49.19
N PRO A 506 -24.00 -9.50 48.96
CA PRO A 506 -25.41 -9.59 49.32
C PRO A 506 -25.63 -9.41 50.84
N PRO A 507 -26.76 -8.83 51.26
CA PRO A 507 -26.96 -8.44 52.65
C PRO A 507 -26.96 -9.64 53.60
N ASP A 508 -26.16 -9.52 54.67
CA ASP A 508 -26.02 -10.53 55.73
C ASP A 508 -27.39 -10.96 56.29
N HIS A 509 -27.70 -12.25 56.11
CA HIS A 509 -28.84 -12.87 56.76
C HIS A 509 -28.57 -13.04 58.27
N ALA A 510 -29.46 -12.48 59.07
CA ALA A 510 -29.49 -12.59 60.53
C ALA A 510 -29.40 -14.05 61.00
N GLY A 511 -28.36 -14.37 61.76
CA GLY A 511 -28.22 -15.64 62.48
C GLY A 511 -29.16 -15.74 63.69
N PRO A 512 -29.59 -16.95 64.11
CA PRO A 512 -30.38 -17.15 65.32
C PRO A 512 -29.48 -17.23 66.58
N PRO A 513 -30.02 -16.95 67.79
CA PRO A 513 -29.22 -16.60 68.96
C PRO A 513 -28.81 -17.77 69.87
N ASP A 514 -27.70 -17.52 70.58
CA ASP A 514 -27.22 -17.98 71.89
C ASP A 514 -27.24 -19.47 72.26
N HIS A 515 -26.11 -19.97 72.79
CA HIS A 515 -26.04 -20.56 74.14
C HIS A 515 -24.59 -20.78 74.66
N ALA A 516 -24.31 -20.15 75.80
CA ALA A 516 -23.54 -20.57 76.98
C ALA A 516 -22.20 -21.35 76.85
N GLY A 517 -21.11 -20.77 77.42
CA GLY A 517 -19.92 -21.51 77.88
C GLY A 517 -20.16 -22.28 79.19
N PRO A 518 -19.14 -22.68 80.00
CA PRO A 518 -17.68 -22.56 79.86
C PRO A 518 -16.95 -23.89 80.25
N PRO A 519 -15.81 -23.94 80.99
CA PRO A 519 -14.41 -23.89 80.54
C PRO A 519 -13.56 -25.12 80.97
N ASP A 520 -12.28 -25.19 80.58
CA ASP A 520 -11.10 -25.41 81.46
C ASP A 520 -9.88 -26.17 80.86
N HIS A 521 -8.73 -25.49 80.95
CA HIS A 521 -7.41 -25.90 81.43
C HIS A 521 -6.50 -26.96 80.72
N ALA A 522 -5.34 -26.43 80.29
CA ALA A 522 -3.95 -26.80 80.64
C ALA A 522 -3.23 -28.00 79.97
N GLY A 523 -2.18 -27.65 79.19
CA GLY A 523 -0.81 -28.18 79.37
C GLY A 523 -0.27 -29.27 78.41
N PRO A 524 1.07 -29.35 78.20
CA PRO A 524 1.78 -29.80 76.97
C PRO A 524 2.50 -31.18 77.17
N PRO A 525 3.58 -31.66 76.46
CA PRO A 525 4.27 -31.28 75.20
C PRO A 525 4.58 -32.47 74.21
N ASP A 526 5.22 -32.14 73.07
CA ASP A 526 6.14 -32.87 72.16
C ASP A 526 6.12 -34.42 71.99
N ASN A 527 5.97 -34.88 70.73
CA ASN A 527 7.04 -35.43 69.86
C ASN A 527 6.62 -36.60 68.92
N HIS A 528 7.07 -36.51 67.67
CA HIS A 528 7.25 -37.53 66.61
C HIS A 528 6.07 -38.33 65.99
N SER A 529 5.85 -38.00 64.70
CA SER A 529 5.76 -38.89 63.52
C SER A 529 4.38 -39.34 63.00
N ARG A 530 4.16 -38.93 61.72
CA ARG A 530 3.36 -39.53 60.63
C ARG A 530 1.91 -39.07 60.41
N GLY A 531 1.74 -38.31 59.31
CA GLY A 531 0.68 -38.52 58.32
C GLY A 531 -0.62 -37.72 58.49
N GLY A 532 -0.75 -36.63 57.72
CA GLY A 532 -2.00 -35.88 57.52
C GLY A 532 -1.87 -34.93 56.31
N PRO A 533 -2.98 -34.54 55.65
CA PRO A 533 -3.01 -33.90 54.31
C PRO A 533 -2.44 -32.47 54.34
N PRO A 534 -2.11 -31.86 53.17
CA PRO A 534 -1.61 -30.49 53.14
C PRO A 534 -2.66 -29.53 53.73
N PRO A 535 -2.24 -28.53 54.54
CA PRO A 535 -3.14 -27.46 54.91
C PRO A 535 -3.45 -26.63 53.67
N HIS A 536 -4.71 -26.22 53.58
CA HIS A 536 -5.20 -25.19 52.69
C HIS A 536 -4.16 -24.07 52.55
N ALA A 537 -3.60 -23.93 51.34
CA ALA A 537 -3.15 -22.63 50.90
C ALA A 537 -4.39 -21.73 51.02
N GLY A 538 -4.27 -20.67 51.81
CA GLY A 538 -5.17 -19.53 51.64
C GLY A 538 -5.08 -19.06 50.18
N PRO A 539 -6.05 -18.27 49.70
CA PRO A 539 -5.91 -17.63 48.40
C PRO A 539 -4.53 -16.95 48.35
N PRO A 540 -3.82 -17.03 47.21
CA PRO A 540 -2.58 -16.28 47.04
C PRO A 540 -2.89 -14.83 47.40
N ASP A 541 -2.01 -14.21 48.18
CA ASP A 541 -2.01 -12.75 48.33
C ASP A 541 -2.02 -12.21 46.90
N HIS A 542 -3.11 -11.52 46.55
CA HIS A 542 -3.18 -10.75 45.32
C HIS A 542 -1.96 -9.84 45.35
N ALA A 543 -1.01 -10.07 44.45
CA ALA A 543 -0.14 -8.99 44.03
C ALA A 543 -1.10 -7.90 43.57
N GLY A 544 -1.15 -6.80 44.32
CA GLY A 544 -1.76 -5.58 43.79
C GLY A 544 -1.05 -5.23 42.49
N PRO A 545 -1.70 -4.45 41.61
CA PRO A 545 -1.05 -3.95 40.41
C PRO A 545 0.30 -3.30 40.79
N PRO A 546 1.34 -3.43 39.95
CA PRO A 546 2.55 -2.64 40.15
C PRO A 546 2.15 -1.17 40.21
N GLU A 547 2.64 -0.45 41.22
CA GLU A 547 2.61 1.01 41.21
C GLU A 547 3.42 1.41 39.96
N ARG A 548 2.76 1.86 38.88
CA ARG A 548 3.45 2.48 37.75
C ARG A 548 3.87 3.87 38.23
N ASP A 549 5.15 4.05 38.51
CA ASP A 549 5.76 5.38 38.64
C ASP A 549 5.47 6.15 37.33
N GLU A 550 5.31 7.48 37.40
CA GLU A 550 5.13 8.33 36.20
C GLU A 550 6.25 8.03 35.18
N PRO A 551 5.97 7.99 33.85
CA PRO A 551 7.01 7.78 32.84
C PRO A 551 8.10 8.85 33.02
N GLU A 552 9.34 8.42 33.26
CA GLU A 552 10.47 9.31 33.55
C GLU A 552 11.23 9.69 32.26
N GLU A 553 11.02 8.97 31.15
CA GLU A 553 11.70 9.12 29.84
C GLU A 553 10.75 9.00 28.63
N TYR A 554 11.10 9.65 27.50
CA TYR A 554 10.36 9.50 26.23
C TYR A 554 10.40 8.04 25.77
N GLY A 555 9.29 7.51 25.25
CA GLY A 555 9.17 6.10 24.88
C GLY A 555 8.70 5.20 26.03
N ASP A 556 8.66 5.68 27.27
CA ASP A 556 8.04 4.95 28.37
C ASP A 556 6.51 4.83 28.15
N ALA A 557 6.10 3.63 27.75
CA ALA A 557 4.73 3.23 27.44
C ALA A 557 4.12 3.89 26.18
N PRO A 558 4.47 3.39 24.97
CA PRO A 558 3.95 3.91 23.71
C PRO A 558 2.44 3.70 23.56
N ILE A 559 1.84 4.41 22.61
CA ILE A 559 0.55 4.06 22.02
C ILE A 559 0.84 3.14 20.83
N LEU A 560 0.20 1.98 20.79
CA LEU A 560 0.27 1.08 19.64
C LEU A 560 -0.95 1.26 18.73
N ILE A 561 -0.80 1.07 17.42
CA ILE A 561 -1.89 0.97 16.45
C ILE A 561 -1.82 -0.34 15.67
N ASP A 562 -2.95 -1.03 15.54
CA ASP A 562 -3.01 -2.28 14.77
C ASP A 562 -3.00 -2.02 13.25
N GLY A 563 -2.03 -2.62 12.55
CA GLY A 563 -1.90 -2.61 11.09
C GLY A 563 -2.06 -3.98 10.41
N GLY A 564 -2.11 -5.08 11.19
CA GLY A 564 -1.91 -6.44 10.68
C GLY A 564 -3.15 -7.16 10.16
N HIS A 565 -4.33 -6.55 10.28
CA HIS A 565 -5.63 -7.16 9.96
C HIS A 565 -6.29 -6.48 8.74
N GLY A 566 -5.43 -6.11 7.77
CA GLY A 566 -5.77 -5.51 6.49
C GLY A 566 -6.25 -4.07 6.58
N GLN A 567 -5.70 -3.30 7.52
CA GLN A 567 -5.92 -1.85 7.67
C GLN A 567 -5.18 -1.05 6.60
N PHE A 568 -3.92 -1.40 6.33
CA PHE A 568 -3.05 -0.67 5.40
C PHE A 568 -3.67 -0.53 3.99
N GLU A 569 -4.29 -1.58 3.47
CA GLU A 569 -4.93 -1.55 2.14
C GLU A 569 -6.36 -0.95 2.18
N ALA A 570 -6.90 -0.71 3.37
CA ALA A 570 -8.29 -0.32 3.56
C ALA A 570 -8.41 1.19 3.70
N SER A 571 -8.91 1.85 2.66
CA SER A 571 -9.15 3.30 2.66
C SER A 571 -10.08 3.84 3.76
N TYR A 572 -10.67 2.99 4.61
CA TYR A 572 -11.57 3.34 5.71
C TYR A 572 -11.00 3.06 7.11
N ALA A 573 -9.80 2.49 7.15
CA ALA A 573 -9.06 2.15 8.36
C ALA A 573 -7.75 2.94 8.35
N LEU A 574 -6.99 2.84 9.45
CA LEU A 574 -5.69 3.48 9.59
C LEU A 574 -4.68 2.44 10.05
N SER A 575 -3.49 2.44 9.45
CA SER A 575 -2.23 1.96 10.04
C SER A 575 -1.44 3.13 10.65
N ALA A 576 -0.21 2.88 11.12
CA ALA A 576 0.67 3.96 11.56
C ALA A 576 1.13 4.86 10.41
N GLU A 577 1.28 4.33 9.18
CA GLU A 577 1.56 5.13 7.96
C GLU A 577 0.45 6.16 7.69
N ASP A 578 -0.82 5.87 8.02
CA ASP A 578 -1.94 6.80 7.80
C ASP A 578 -2.09 7.86 8.92
N ALA A 579 -1.13 7.94 9.85
CA ALA A 579 -1.22 8.73 11.08
C ALA A 579 0.07 9.48 11.44
N ALA A 580 0.96 9.76 10.47
CA ALA A 580 2.27 10.38 10.73
C ALA A 580 2.17 11.76 11.42
N TYR A 581 1.14 12.55 11.11
CA TYR A 581 0.89 13.84 11.77
C TYR A 581 0.41 13.69 13.21
N TYR A 582 -0.32 12.61 13.53
CA TYR A 582 -0.69 12.28 14.90
C TYR A 582 0.51 11.77 15.69
N GLN A 583 1.41 11.02 15.06
CA GLN A 583 2.72 10.69 15.64
C GLN A 583 3.51 11.95 16.00
N ARG A 584 3.64 12.94 15.08
CA ARG A 584 4.30 14.23 15.40
C ARG A 584 3.66 14.95 16.58
N TYR A 585 2.34 14.87 16.71
CA TYR A 585 1.64 15.40 17.88
C TYR A 585 2.06 14.68 19.16
N LEU A 586 2.03 13.34 19.14
CA LEU A 586 2.37 12.50 20.28
C LEU A 586 3.83 12.72 20.73
N GLU A 587 4.76 12.85 19.78
CA GLU A 587 6.16 13.20 20.03
C GLU A 587 6.28 14.47 20.87
N GLY A 588 5.63 15.55 20.43
CA GLY A 588 5.69 16.83 21.13
C GLY A 588 4.95 16.85 22.48
N VAL A 589 4.15 15.84 22.81
CA VAL A 589 3.58 15.63 24.15
C VAL A 589 4.23 14.48 24.92
N GLY A 590 5.37 13.98 24.42
CA GLY A 590 6.22 13.02 25.10
C GLY A 590 5.73 11.57 25.05
N ILE A 591 5.03 11.17 23.98
CA ILE A 591 4.47 9.82 23.80
C ILE A 591 4.97 9.25 22.47
N ALA A 592 5.54 8.06 22.51
CA ALA A 592 5.88 7.30 21.31
C ALA A 592 4.65 6.63 20.68
N PHE A 593 4.70 6.40 19.37
CA PHE A 593 3.61 5.82 18.59
C PHE A 593 4.18 4.80 17.60
N GLU A 594 3.72 3.56 17.69
CA GLU A 594 4.26 2.46 16.87
C GLU A 594 3.12 1.58 16.33
N GLY A 595 3.32 0.99 15.15
CA GLY A 595 2.42 -0.04 14.65
C GLY A 595 2.65 -1.41 15.26
N ILE A 596 1.64 -2.28 15.17
CA ILE A 596 1.72 -3.68 15.56
C ILE A 596 0.84 -4.52 14.63
N ASN A 597 1.33 -5.68 14.19
CA ASN A 597 0.60 -6.57 13.29
C ASN A 597 0.11 -7.84 13.97
N GLU A 598 0.92 -8.44 14.84
CA GLU A 598 0.62 -9.72 15.46
C GLU A 598 0.59 -9.60 16.99
N PRO A 599 -0.46 -9.01 17.59
CA PRO A 599 -0.54 -8.82 19.04
C PRO A 599 -0.50 -10.13 19.84
N GLY A 600 -0.74 -11.28 19.20
CA GLY A 600 -0.63 -12.61 19.80
C GLY A 600 0.74 -13.28 19.68
N SER A 601 1.70 -12.68 18.97
CA SER A 601 3.07 -13.19 18.82
C SER A 601 3.92 -12.91 20.06
N ASP A 602 5.09 -13.55 20.18
CA ASP A 602 5.99 -13.30 21.31
C ASP A 602 6.40 -11.82 21.35
N VAL A 603 6.82 -11.23 20.23
CA VAL A 603 7.20 -9.81 20.10
C VAL A 603 6.01 -8.89 20.33
N GLY A 604 4.86 -9.20 19.73
CA GLY A 604 3.65 -8.40 19.90
C GLY A 604 3.18 -8.34 21.36
N THR A 605 3.32 -9.44 22.12
CA THR A 605 3.03 -9.42 23.56
C THR A 605 4.03 -8.61 24.37
N GLU A 606 5.31 -8.58 23.98
CA GLU A 606 6.33 -7.73 24.62
C GLU A 606 6.02 -6.24 24.39
N LEU A 607 5.67 -5.86 23.15
CA LEU A 607 5.24 -4.50 22.81
C LEU A 607 3.99 -4.09 23.62
N LEU A 608 2.98 -4.98 23.72
CA LEU A 608 1.77 -4.73 24.51
C LEU A 608 2.06 -4.56 26.02
N ASP A 609 2.99 -5.34 26.58
CA ASP A 609 3.31 -5.25 28.01
C ASP A 609 3.92 -3.88 28.38
N GLU A 610 4.63 -3.27 27.44
CA GLU A 610 5.22 -1.93 27.59
C GLU A 610 4.21 -0.81 27.30
N ALA A 611 3.31 -1.01 26.32
CA ALA A 611 2.35 -0.01 25.87
C ALA A 611 1.40 0.51 26.97
N ARG A 612 0.92 1.74 26.78
CA ARG A 612 -0.18 2.32 27.59
C ARG A 612 -1.55 2.07 26.97
N ALA A 613 -1.61 2.02 25.64
CA ALA A 613 -2.86 1.92 24.91
C ALA A 613 -2.66 1.23 23.56
N LEU A 614 -3.74 0.62 23.07
CA LEU A 614 -3.86 0.02 21.75
C LEU A 614 -5.03 0.66 21.01
N LEU A 615 -4.75 1.24 19.85
CA LEU A 615 -5.71 1.70 18.86
C LEU A 615 -6.00 0.58 17.87
N ILE A 616 -7.28 0.27 17.67
CA ILE A 616 -7.72 -0.71 16.67
C ILE A 616 -8.72 -0.03 15.75
N THR A 617 -8.32 0.23 14.52
CA THR A 617 -9.25 0.71 13.48
C THR A 617 -10.05 -0.46 12.91
N ALA A 618 -11.17 -0.21 12.22
CA ALA A 618 -12.06 -1.26 11.74
C ALA A 618 -11.35 -2.25 10.79
N PRO A 619 -11.05 -3.49 11.22
CA PRO A 619 -10.17 -4.36 10.46
C PRO A 619 -10.94 -5.08 9.36
N SER A 620 -10.33 -5.23 8.18
CA SER A 620 -10.93 -5.97 7.06
C SER A 620 -10.91 -7.49 7.32
N GLU A 621 -9.93 -7.95 8.07
CA GLU A 621 -9.78 -9.33 8.54
C GLU A 621 -10.17 -9.49 10.02
N ALA A 622 -10.50 -10.73 10.41
CA ALA A 622 -10.94 -11.02 11.76
C ALA A 622 -9.77 -11.46 12.63
N TYR A 623 -9.69 -10.92 13.85
CA TYR A 623 -8.75 -11.39 14.86
C TYR A 623 -8.98 -12.88 15.18
N THR A 624 -7.88 -13.59 15.38
CA THR A 624 -7.85 -14.93 15.92
C THR A 624 -8.16 -14.96 17.42
N ASP A 625 -8.49 -16.14 17.94
CA ASP A 625 -8.70 -16.33 19.38
C ASP A 625 -7.46 -15.99 20.23
N ALA A 626 -6.26 -16.15 19.66
CA ALA A 626 -4.99 -15.89 20.33
C ALA A 626 -4.73 -14.38 20.46
N GLU A 627 -4.89 -13.63 19.38
CA GLU A 627 -4.78 -12.15 19.39
C GLU A 627 -5.82 -11.54 20.33
N LEU A 628 -7.08 -11.98 20.27
CA LEU A 628 -8.11 -11.54 21.21
C LEU A 628 -7.75 -11.86 22.67
N ALA A 629 -7.02 -12.96 22.93
CA ALA A 629 -6.57 -13.28 24.28
C ALA A 629 -5.41 -12.38 24.74
N ALA A 630 -4.51 -12.02 23.84
CA ALA A 630 -3.44 -11.05 24.12
C ALA A 630 -4.01 -9.66 24.43
N VAL A 631 -4.90 -9.14 23.57
CA VAL A 631 -5.54 -7.83 23.80
C VAL A 631 -6.35 -7.81 25.09
N ARG A 632 -7.06 -8.90 25.42
CA ARG A 632 -7.72 -9.04 26.73
C ARG A 632 -6.74 -8.97 27.89
N THR A 633 -5.62 -9.67 27.79
CA THR A 633 -4.59 -9.71 28.86
C THR A 633 -3.96 -8.34 29.05
N PHE A 634 -3.61 -7.67 27.96
CA PHE A 634 -3.14 -6.28 27.96
C PHE A 634 -4.13 -5.36 28.68
N ARG A 635 -5.41 -5.43 28.33
CA ARG A 635 -6.47 -4.66 28.99
C ARG A 635 -6.60 -4.99 30.48
N GLU A 636 -6.56 -6.27 30.85
CA GLU A 636 -6.63 -6.73 32.25
C GLU A 636 -5.43 -6.25 33.08
N ASN A 637 -4.29 -5.98 32.43
CA ASN A 637 -3.08 -5.42 33.04
C ASN A 637 -3.09 -3.88 33.10
N GLY A 638 -4.22 -3.23 32.77
CA GLY A 638 -4.41 -1.78 32.87
C GLY A 638 -4.20 -1.02 31.55
N GLY A 639 -3.93 -1.72 30.44
CA GLY A 639 -3.86 -1.11 29.12
C GLY A 639 -5.22 -0.61 28.62
N ALA A 640 -5.23 0.52 27.91
CA ALA A 640 -6.43 1.04 27.26
C ALA A 640 -6.64 0.42 25.88
N VAL A 641 -7.88 0.08 25.51
CA VAL A 641 -8.21 -0.27 24.13
C VAL A 641 -9.22 0.73 23.57
N VAL A 642 -8.84 1.42 22.51
CA VAL A 642 -9.71 2.37 21.82
C VAL A 642 -9.97 1.87 20.40
N LEU A 643 -11.25 1.63 20.11
CA LEU A 643 -11.71 1.14 18.83
C LEU A 643 -12.11 2.32 17.95
N LEU A 644 -11.49 2.47 16.78
CA LEU A 644 -11.83 3.49 15.79
C LEU A 644 -12.65 2.87 14.66
N GLY A 645 -13.91 3.27 14.58
CA GLY A 645 -14.87 2.83 13.58
C GLY A 645 -15.13 3.88 12.51
N GLY A 646 -16.33 3.83 11.94
CA GLY A 646 -16.80 4.77 10.95
C GLY A 646 -17.88 4.16 10.05
N ALA A 647 -18.22 4.87 8.99
CA ALA A 647 -19.03 4.39 7.88
C ALA A 647 -18.20 3.42 7.03
N VAL A 648 -18.05 2.19 7.52
CA VAL A 648 -17.17 1.15 6.96
C VAL A 648 -17.98 0.00 6.35
N PRO A 649 -17.38 -0.88 5.53
CA PRO A 649 -18.03 -2.08 5.03
C PRO A 649 -18.60 -2.97 6.14
N GLU A 650 -19.66 -3.73 5.83
CA GLU A 650 -20.34 -4.59 6.81
C GLU A 650 -19.40 -5.60 7.48
N THR A 651 -18.45 -6.17 6.72
CA THR A 651 -17.45 -7.11 7.26
C THR A 651 -16.56 -6.43 8.30
N ALA A 652 -15.97 -5.28 7.99
CA ALA A 652 -15.10 -4.56 8.93
C ALA A 652 -15.85 -4.10 10.18
N ARG A 653 -17.08 -3.61 10.02
CA ARG A 653 -17.98 -3.29 11.14
C ARG A 653 -18.26 -4.52 12.01
N ALA A 654 -18.46 -5.68 11.40
CA ALA A 654 -18.69 -6.92 12.14
C ALA A 654 -17.44 -7.37 12.91
N ASN A 655 -16.25 -7.24 12.31
CA ASN A 655 -14.98 -7.58 12.96
C ASN A 655 -14.70 -6.67 14.16
N LEU A 656 -14.82 -5.33 13.99
CA LEU A 656 -14.63 -4.38 15.09
C LEU A 656 -15.62 -4.63 16.24
N ASN A 657 -16.88 -4.91 15.90
CA ASN A 657 -17.90 -5.27 16.89
C ASN A 657 -17.63 -6.60 17.60
N ALA A 658 -16.99 -7.56 16.92
CA ALA A 658 -16.57 -8.82 17.52
C ALA A 658 -15.43 -8.62 18.52
N ILE A 659 -14.49 -7.71 18.23
CA ILE A 659 -13.43 -7.31 19.17
C ILE A 659 -14.05 -6.67 20.42
N ALA A 660 -14.97 -5.71 20.26
CA ALA A 660 -15.68 -5.10 21.38
C ALA A 660 -16.39 -6.16 22.26
N ASP A 661 -17.09 -7.13 21.65
CA ASP A 661 -17.74 -8.24 22.36
C ASP A 661 -16.73 -9.12 23.10
N ALA A 662 -15.61 -9.45 22.44
CA ALA A 662 -14.55 -10.29 22.98
C ALA A 662 -13.83 -9.63 24.17
N LEU A 663 -13.81 -8.31 24.25
CA LEU A 663 -13.31 -7.52 25.38
C LEU A 663 -14.37 -7.30 26.47
N GLY A 664 -15.59 -7.81 26.27
CA GLY A 664 -16.70 -7.72 27.23
C GLY A 664 -17.49 -6.42 27.18
N SER A 665 -17.20 -5.55 26.21
CA SER A 665 -17.93 -4.30 26.02
C SER A 665 -19.27 -4.51 25.35
N ASP A 666 -20.27 -3.72 25.75
CA ASP A 666 -21.58 -3.70 25.09
C ASP A 666 -21.70 -2.67 23.96
N LEU A 667 -20.67 -1.87 23.73
CA LEU A 667 -20.61 -0.84 22.69
C LEU A 667 -20.52 -1.47 21.30
N ARG A 668 -21.28 -0.95 20.34
CA ARG A 668 -21.28 -1.42 18.95
C ARG A 668 -21.29 -0.26 17.96
N LEU A 669 -20.57 -0.43 16.87
CA LEU A 669 -20.58 0.45 15.73
C LEU A 669 -21.84 0.17 14.90
N GLY A 670 -22.63 1.22 14.69
CA GLY A 670 -23.90 1.20 13.98
C GLY A 670 -23.81 1.75 12.55
N GLU A 671 -24.89 2.41 12.13
CA GLU A 671 -25.04 3.00 10.80
C GLU A 671 -24.31 4.35 10.66
N ALA A 672 -24.04 4.75 9.41
CA ALA A 672 -23.46 6.04 9.09
C ALA A 672 -24.35 7.22 9.57
N VAL A 673 -23.71 8.32 9.95
CA VAL A 673 -24.33 9.59 10.32
C VAL A 673 -23.85 10.66 9.36
N THR A 674 -24.76 11.52 8.90
CA THR A 674 -24.42 12.68 8.05
C THR A 674 -24.99 13.97 8.63
N ASP A 675 -24.38 15.11 8.31
CA ASP A 675 -24.90 16.44 8.65
C ASP A 675 -24.71 17.44 7.50
N GLU A 676 -25.81 17.86 6.88
CA GLU A 676 -25.82 18.83 5.77
C GLU A 676 -25.48 20.28 6.21
N THR A 677 -25.47 20.55 7.52
CA THR A 677 -25.30 21.89 8.08
C THR A 677 -23.93 22.08 8.73
N ASN A 678 -23.50 21.11 9.54
CA ASN A 678 -22.23 21.16 10.27
C ASN A 678 -21.28 20.12 9.69
N ASN A 679 -20.53 20.52 8.67
CA ASN A 679 -19.56 19.66 8.00
C ASN A 679 -18.34 20.43 7.50
N VAL A 680 -17.32 19.67 7.13
CA VAL A 680 -16.09 20.16 6.50
C VAL A 680 -16.24 20.08 4.99
N ASN A 681 -15.79 21.11 4.27
CA ASN A 681 -15.66 21.11 2.80
C ASN A 681 -16.98 20.81 2.04
N ASP A 682 -18.13 21.24 2.57
CA ASP A 682 -19.46 20.97 2.00
C ASP A 682 -19.73 19.44 1.80
N ASP A 683 -19.06 18.58 2.58
CA ASP A 683 -19.23 17.13 2.57
C ASP A 683 -19.99 16.64 3.81
N PRO A 684 -21.29 16.29 3.71
CA PRO A 684 -22.10 15.86 4.83
C PRO A 684 -21.61 14.60 5.56
N SER A 685 -20.64 13.86 5.02
CA SER A 685 -20.05 12.67 5.64
C SER A 685 -18.91 12.99 6.63
N ILE A 686 -18.43 14.24 6.64
CA ILE A 686 -17.37 14.73 7.52
C ILE A 686 -17.97 15.76 8.47
N LEU A 687 -18.54 15.28 9.57
CA LEU A 687 -19.31 16.10 10.50
C LEU A 687 -18.39 17.04 11.27
N VAL A 688 -18.93 18.17 11.71
CA VAL A 688 -18.31 19.03 12.73
C VAL A 688 -19.22 19.09 13.95
N THR A 689 -18.65 19.02 15.15
CA THR A 689 -19.43 19.16 16.38
C THR A 689 -18.66 19.77 17.54
N SER A 690 -19.40 20.50 18.38
CA SER A 690 -19.01 20.98 19.71
C SER A 690 -19.95 20.46 20.81
N ASN A 691 -20.77 19.44 20.49
CA ASN A 691 -21.76 18.85 21.40
C ASN A 691 -21.08 17.89 22.38
N PHE A 692 -20.37 18.49 23.33
CA PHE A 692 -19.49 17.85 24.28
C PHE A 692 -20.14 17.66 25.64
N THR A 693 -19.80 16.56 26.30
CA THR A 693 -20.15 16.29 27.69
C THR A 693 -18.94 16.53 28.58
N GLU A 694 -18.83 17.73 29.16
CA GLU A 694 -17.63 18.23 29.88
C GLU A 694 -17.14 17.36 31.05
N ARG A 695 -18.02 16.57 31.68
CA ARG A 695 -17.65 15.77 32.86
C ARG A 695 -16.59 14.70 32.59
N PHE A 696 -16.32 14.37 31.32
CA PHE A 696 -15.28 13.42 30.94
C PHE A 696 -13.86 14.03 30.94
N MET A 697 -13.73 15.36 31.02
CA MET A 697 -12.44 16.08 31.05
C MET A 697 -11.54 15.80 29.83
N LEU A 698 -12.14 15.70 28.63
CA LEU A 698 -11.44 15.36 27.39
C LEU A 698 -11.10 16.56 26.49
N PHE A 699 -11.48 17.78 26.89
CA PHE A 699 -11.53 18.94 26.00
C PHE A 699 -10.55 20.06 26.35
N ASP A 700 -9.78 19.91 27.44
CA ASP A 700 -8.66 20.82 27.75
C ASP A 700 -7.38 20.36 27.03
N THR A 701 -6.40 21.26 26.92
CA THR A 701 -5.03 20.95 26.46
C THR A 701 -4.49 19.70 27.16
N TYR A 702 -3.84 18.82 26.41
CA TYR A 702 -3.19 17.65 26.97
C TYR A 702 -1.89 18.06 27.69
N THR A 703 -1.75 17.68 28.96
CA THR A 703 -0.54 17.95 29.77
C THR A 703 0.08 16.69 30.37
N GLY A 704 -0.52 15.51 30.16
CA GLY A 704 -0.15 14.28 30.86
C GLY A 704 -0.50 14.23 32.36
N GLU A 705 -0.80 15.37 32.98
CA GLU A 705 -1.12 15.50 34.41
C GLU A 705 -2.64 15.51 34.72
N THR A 706 -3.49 15.28 33.72
CA THR A 706 -4.95 15.28 33.90
C THR A 706 -5.39 14.13 34.80
N GLU A 707 -5.97 14.43 35.96
CA GLU A 707 -6.62 13.44 36.82
C GLU A 707 -8.05 13.17 36.34
N TYR A 708 -8.33 11.94 35.91
CA TYR A 708 -9.67 11.52 35.49
C TYR A 708 -10.41 10.89 36.67
N GLU A 709 -11.59 11.42 37.03
CA GLU A 709 -12.40 10.87 38.11
C GLU A 709 -13.47 9.88 37.58
N ASN A 710 -13.60 8.74 38.24
CA ASN A 710 -14.78 7.85 38.12
C ASN A 710 -15.94 8.46 38.92
N GLU A 711 -16.93 9.08 38.27
CA GLU A 711 -18.16 9.58 38.91
C GLU A 711 -19.23 8.51 39.16
#